data_AF-A0A7S1HJV6-F1
#
_entry.id   AF-A0A7S1HJV6-F1
#
_cell.length_a   1.000
_cell.length_b   1.000
_cell.length_c   1.000
_cell.angle_alpha   90.00
_cell.angle_beta   90.00
_cell.angle_gamma   90.00
#
_symmetry.space_group_name_H-M   'P 1'
#
loop_
_entity.id
_entity.type
_entity.pdbx_description
1 polymer ?
#
loop_
_entity_poly.entity_id
_entity_poly.type
_entity_poly.pdbx_seq_one_letter_code
_entity_poly.pdbx_strand_id
1 'polypeptide(L)'
;MQRSPILSQGFQPFRPVPMGSETDPPSIHHFRDLRSEAAAAKAEDALPRFSSTKNLAGQILFDERTRTFRLYSKSTLYAFRADEGGNLEHLFWGNSVPPEDDLRYLAFSNVQLCFDPGPSNYFEDTTAIEDLMAPPVGLIAGESMGDHLLQEWDQARKQQSGVANTVGDFGDIAPALLGDQLAVLPSMDDEGLNAARRENAAWRLMKMHEMKAAKESAGEELDDGELAALVELAALEDAAREEQDLESIPESHNYHPKSPSLRAQAQFAKVQAFAEGFVPGFQPVDDAPLPPDEGDYRGRRSRGVSIATTPLITPHGHGMDEDERWEASLPNVGRNTKLLEWADAGTGDFRPPSFGVHYEDGSTICPLSYQGHTITKGKKMMDKANGRLPELRGGENDCMTLVVEMVDKLTGLEFNLVYTVYKKVDALVRRTIVKNPSGVPTDLSKSNPNTKASKMQQTTSGTKRIHRLMSATVDFHTMSAPRLVTLSGSWANERHLNTQFMTQGKFVCESLRGTSSHQHNPFMALTNASEDQLETSGDVWGFNLVYSGNFMVECEVAETGRTRINAGVNPNSFRWHLPSGDAFESPECVLVYSARGLETMSHEFHDLYRNYLIADRWLGKIPSVLLNTWEAMYFDVSHAKVLELAKAAQSAGVEMIVLDDGWFGEREDATSSLGDWYEDSRKFPEGLPGLVREVNALGMEFGIWVEPEMVNVKSALYKKHPAWCLNQQGRNFRCEGRNQLVLDFSRAEVQKYVEEKLEALLSSSNIEYLKWDMNRHLTEVYGNNVAAEKQGEVFHRYMVGVYKVLRFLNAKFPNVRIETCSGGGGGRGGGGGGGGG
;
A
#
# COMPACT_ATOMS: atom_id res chain seq x y z
N MET A 1 -27.44 34.72 -41.67
CA MET A 1 -28.03 36.09 -41.70
C MET A 1 -28.06 36.56 -40.23
N GLN A 2 -27.34 37.63 -39.89
CA GLN A 2 -27.86 39.01 -39.70
C GLN A 2 -28.94 39.11 -38.59
N ARG A 3 -28.87 40.04 -37.62
CA ARG A 3 -28.14 41.34 -37.56
C ARG A 3 -27.41 41.62 -36.22
N SER A 4 -26.33 42.39 -36.35
CA SER A 4 -25.50 43.07 -35.32
C SER A 4 -26.08 44.51 -35.05
N PRO A 5 -25.37 45.59 -34.61
CA PRO A 5 -23.92 45.83 -34.35
C PRO A 5 -23.57 46.73 -33.11
N ILE A 6 -22.36 47.34 -33.12
CA ILE A 6 -21.80 48.44 -32.28
C ILE A 6 -21.18 47.98 -30.94
N LEU A 7 -20.02 48.44 -30.42
CA LEU A 7 -18.75 49.12 -30.88
C LEU A 7 -17.73 48.97 -29.68
N SER A 8 -16.40 49.24 -29.71
CA SER A 8 -15.38 49.65 -30.72
C SER A 8 -13.93 49.40 -30.21
N GLN A 9 -12.99 49.21 -31.16
CA GLN A 9 -11.57 49.67 -31.27
C GLN A 9 -10.80 50.25 -30.04
N GLY A 10 -9.46 50.09 -29.90
CA GLY A 10 -8.48 49.28 -30.66
C GLY A 10 -6.97 49.70 -30.51
N PHE A 11 -6.07 48.69 -30.50
CA PHE A 11 -4.62 48.64 -30.88
C PHE A 11 -3.49 49.61 -30.37
N GLN A 12 -2.48 48.96 -29.75
CA GLN A 12 -0.98 49.07 -29.74
C GLN A 12 -0.18 49.82 -30.86
N PRO A 13 1.20 49.92 -30.87
CA PRO A 13 2.30 49.67 -29.86
C PRO A 13 3.52 50.69 -29.83
N PHE A 14 4.60 50.35 -29.07
CA PHE A 14 6.06 50.72 -29.17
C PHE A 14 6.75 51.76 -28.23
N ARG A 15 8.10 51.59 -28.10
CA ARG A 15 9.16 52.26 -27.28
C ARG A 15 9.93 53.34 -28.12
N PRO A 16 10.91 54.17 -27.62
CA PRO A 16 11.81 54.06 -26.43
C PRO A 16 12.10 55.39 -25.62
N VAL A 17 13.18 55.39 -24.82
CA VAL A 17 13.75 56.42 -23.88
C VAL A 17 15.20 56.83 -24.31
N PRO A 18 16.00 57.78 -23.72
CA PRO A 18 16.01 58.37 -22.34
C PRO A 18 16.47 59.88 -22.18
N MET A 19 16.88 60.30 -20.95
CA MET A 19 17.90 61.32 -20.54
C MET A 19 17.54 62.74 -20.00
N GLY A 20 17.95 63.00 -18.74
CA GLY A 20 18.46 64.27 -18.16
C GLY A 20 17.47 65.38 -17.70
N SER A 21 17.78 66.28 -16.73
CA SER A 21 18.81 66.34 -15.65
C SER A 21 18.58 67.58 -14.74
N GLU A 22 19.19 67.63 -13.53
CA GLU A 22 19.45 68.85 -12.68
C GLU A 22 18.23 69.56 -12.00
N THR A 23 18.27 70.21 -10.81
CA THR A 23 19.29 70.56 -9.77
C THR A 23 18.68 70.73 -8.34
N ASP A 24 19.43 70.40 -7.28
CA ASP A 24 19.27 70.85 -5.86
C ASP A 24 19.96 72.24 -5.60
N PRO A 25 20.19 72.85 -4.38
CA PRO A 25 20.06 72.42 -2.96
C PRO A 25 19.51 73.54 -1.99
N PRO A 26 20.02 73.81 -0.75
CA PRO A 26 19.74 73.11 0.54
C PRO A 26 19.36 74.02 1.76
N SER A 27 18.90 73.44 2.89
CA SER A 27 19.37 73.81 4.27
C SER A 27 18.90 72.90 5.44
N ILE A 28 19.74 71.93 5.82
CA ILE A 28 20.25 71.64 7.19
C ILE A 28 19.33 71.84 8.42
N HIS A 29 19.02 70.74 9.13
CA HIS A 29 19.59 70.45 10.48
C HIS A 29 19.48 68.93 10.80
N HIS A 30 20.33 68.42 11.69
CA HIS A 30 20.65 66.99 11.84
C HIS A 30 20.16 66.33 13.15
N PHE A 31 20.33 64.99 13.20
CA PHE A 31 20.34 64.09 14.37
C PHE A 31 19.01 63.58 14.94
N ARG A 32 18.44 62.54 14.29
CA ARG A 32 18.24 61.25 14.95
C ARG A 32 18.11 60.04 14.00
N ASP A 33 18.46 58.87 14.54
CA ASP A 33 18.03 57.50 14.21
C ASP A 33 18.30 56.92 12.80
N LEU A 34 19.55 56.47 12.62
CA LEU A 34 19.96 55.43 11.66
C LEU A 34 19.29 54.07 11.97
N ARG A 35 18.00 53.91 11.65
CA ARG A 35 17.26 52.64 11.82
C ARG A 35 16.39 52.22 10.63
N SER A 36 16.24 53.04 9.59
CA SER A 36 15.38 52.77 8.44
C SER A 36 16.02 51.93 7.32
N GLU A 37 17.33 52.09 7.07
CA GLU A 37 17.95 51.57 5.84
C GLU A 37 18.26 50.06 5.91
N ALA A 38 18.48 49.50 7.10
CA ALA A 38 18.65 48.05 7.28
C ALA A 38 17.36 47.23 7.03
N ALA A 39 16.19 47.88 6.98
CA ALA A 39 14.91 47.21 6.76
C ALA A 39 14.58 47.00 5.27
N ALA A 40 15.14 47.79 4.37
CA ALA A 40 14.83 47.73 2.93
C ALA A 40 15.55 46.58 2.20
N ALA A 41 16.73 46.16 2.68
CA ALA A 41 17.58 45.18 2.01
C ALA A 41 17.28 43.70 2.34
N LYS A 42 16.23 43.41 3.11
CA LYS A 42 15.82 42.04 3.50
C LYS A 42 14.48 41.59 2.88
N ALA A 43 14.07 42.23 1.78
CA ALA A 43 12.74 42.02 1.18
C ALA A 43 12.70 41.07 -0.03
N GLU A 44 13.84 40.69 -0.63
CA GLU A 44 13.86 39.95 -1.92
C GLU A 44 14.02 38.42 -1.80
N ASP A 45 14.52 37.88 -0.68
CA ASP A 45 14.64 36.42 -0.44
C ASP A 45 13.36 35.77 0.16
N ALA A 46 12.23 36.48 0.14
CA ALA A 46 10.98 35.97 0.69
C ALA A 46 10.26 35.02 -0.29
N LEU A 47 10.56 33.71 -0.20
CA LEU A 47 9.73 32.65 -0.79
C LEU A 47 8.25 32.86 -0.42
N PRO A 48 7.30 32.57 -1.33
CA PRO A 48 5.91 32.96 -1.17
C PRO A 48 5.26 32.21 0.01
N ARG A 49 5.04 32.93 1.11
CA ARG A 49 4.26 32.43 2.26
C ARG A 49 2.94 31.85 1.76
N PHE A 50 2.75 30.55 1.93
CA PHE A 50 1.52 29.88 1.51
C PHE A 50 0.39 30.33 2.44
N SER A 51 -0.61 31.01 1.88
CA SER A 51 -1.81 31.37 2.62
C SER A 51 -2.69 30.14 2.79
N SER A 52 -3.20 29.95 4.00
CA SER A 52 -4.19 28.95 4.43
C SER A 52 -5.54 28.98 3.68
N THR A 53 -5.68 29.81 2.64
CA THR A 53 -6.85 29.89 1.75
C THR A 53 -6.66 29.13 0.43
N LYS A 54 -5.51 28.50 0.18
CA LYS A 54 -5.27 27.69 -1.02
C LYS A 54 -5.89 26.30 -0.87
N ASN A 55 -6.81 25.96 -1.77
CA ASN A 55 -7.23 24.58 -1.99
C ASN A 55 -6.05 23.76 -2.54
N LEU A 56 -5.49 22.87 -1.72
CA LEU A 56 -4.35 22.00 -2.06
C LEU A 56 -4.76 20.69 -2.75
N ALA A 57 -6.03 20.50 -3.10
CA ALA A 57 -6.51 19.18 -3.52
C ALA A 57 -5.86 18.71 -4.83
N GLY A 58 -5.28 17.51 -4.79
CA GLY A 58 -4.48 16.93 -5.88
C GLY A 58 -3.15 17.64 -6.13
N GLN A 59 -2.56 18.29 -5.13
CA GLN A 59 -1.22 18.90 -5.22
C GLN A 59 -0.16 18.01 -4.58
N ILE A 60 1.07 18.06 -5.13
CA ILE A 60 2.25 17.52 -4.47
C ILE A 60 3.23 18.67 -4.23
N LEU A 61 3.67 18.81 -2.98
CA LEU A 61 4.67 19.77 -2.54
C LEU A 61 5.94 19.04 -2.09
N PHE A 62 7.08 19.69 -2.24
CA PHE A 62 8.35 19.29 -1.65
C PHE A 62 8.92 20.47 -0.87
N ASP A 63 9.33 20.25 0.37
CA ASP A 63 10.10 21.20 1.17
C ASP A 63 11.58 20.81 1.09
N GLU A 64 12.37 21.58 0.34
CA GLU A 64 13.82 21.39 0.19
C GLU A 64 14.56 21.41 1.54
N ARG A 65 14.11 22.21 2.52
CA ARG A 65 14.80 22.39 3.81
C ARG A 65 14.67 21.15 4.69
N THR A 66 13.50 20.53 4.73
CA THR A 66 13.24 19.33 5.54
C THR A 66 13.29 18.03 4.71
N ARG A 67 13.50 18.16 3.40
CA ARG A 67 13.45 17.09 2.38
C ARG A 67 12.14 16.27 2.46
N THR A 68 11.04 16.95 2.78
CA THR A 68 9.71 16.35 3.01
C THR A 68 8.81 16.49 1.80
N PHE A 69 8.23 15.38 1.35
CA PHE A 69 7.16 15.33 0.37
C PHE A 69 5.79 15.38 1.07
N ARG A 70 4.89 16.25 0.59
CA ARG A 70 3.48 16.32 1.01
C ARG A 70 2.58 16.09 -0.19
N LEU A 71 1.83 14.99 -0.18
CA LEU A 71 0.96 14.55 -1.27
C LEU A 71 -0.49 14.72 -0.80
N TYR A 72 -1.14 15.78 -1.28
CA TYR A 72 -2.54 16.11 -0.95
C TYR A 72 -3.48 15.51 -1.99
N SER A 73 -4.48 14.74 -1.57
CA SER A 73 -5.55 14.25 -2.45
C SER A 73 -6.81 15.13 -2.33
N LYS A 74 -8.01 14.62 -2.02
CA LYS A 74 -9.25 15.41 -1.92
C LYS A 74 -9.38 16.17 -0.59
N SER A 75 -9.21 15.46 0.52
CA SER A 75 -9.26 15.96 1.90
C SER A 75 -8.17 15.37 2.80
N THR A 76 -7.28 14.55 2.25
CA THR A 76 -6.22 13.82 2.96
C THR A 76 -4.81 14.23 2.55
N LEU A 77 -3.87 13.96 3.46
CA LEU A 77 -2.44 14.11 3.27
C LEU A 77 -1.73 12.75 3.44
N TYR A 78 -0.83 12.45 2.51
CA TYR A 78 0.20 11.42 2.64
C TYR A 78 1.57 12.09 2.65
N ALA A 79 2.41 11.84 3.65
CA ALA A 79 3.69 12.53 3.84
C ALA A 79 4.84 11.60 4.23
N PHE A 80 6.00 11.86 3.65
CA PHE A 80 7.26 11.15 3.92
C PHE A 80 8.45 12.07 3.60
N ARG A 81 9.63 11.79 4.15
CA ARG A 81 10.87 12.56 3.87
C ARG A 81 12.02 11.68 3.40
N ALA A 82 13.03 12.29 2.79
CA ALA A 82 14.30 11.63 2.51
C ALA A 82 15.34 12.05 3.57
N ASP A 83 15.84 11.12 4.37
CA ASP A 83 16.80 11.42 5.45
C ASP A 83 18.24 11.63 4.94
N GLU A 84 19.17 12.01 5.82
CA GLU A 84 20.59 12.22 5.51
C GLU A 84 21.28 10.98 4.90
N GLY A 85 20.96 9.77 5.40
CA GLY A 85 21.42 8.50 4.85
C GLY A 85 20.83 8.17 3.47
N GLY A 86 19.81 8.91 3.04
CA GLY A 86 19.06 8.69 1.82
C GLY A 86 17.99 7.62 1.96
N ASN A 87 17.60 7.24 3.17
CA ASN A 87 16.40 6.43 3.42
C ASN A 87 15.15 7.28 3.13
N LEU A 88 14.02 6.62 2.84
CA LEU A 88 12.72 7.30 2.79
C LEU A 88 11.92 6.96 4.03
N GLU A 89 11.73 7.95 4.90
CA GLU A 89 11.01 7.82 6.16
C GLU A 89 9.53 8.21 5.97
N HIS A 90 8.61 7.29 6.25
CA HIS A 90 7.18 7.59 6.29
C HIS A 90 6.88 8.45 7.53
N LEU A 91 6.06 9.50 7.37
CA LEU A 91 5.71 10.41 8.46
C LEU A 91 4.22 10.33 8.84
N PHE A 92 3.33 10.34 7.85
CA PHE A 92 1.90 10.48 8.10
C PHE A 92 1.04 10.02 6.91
N TRP A 93 -0.14 9.44 7.21
CA TRP A 93 -1.21 9.27 6.24
C TRP A 93 -2.59 9.36 6.93
N GLY A 94 -3.36 10.41 6.62
CA GLY A 94 -4.67 10.68 7.23
C GLY A 94 -5.28 11.99 6.73
N ASN A 95 -6.08 12.65 7.57
CA ASN A 95 -6.70 13.95 7.26
C ASN A 95 -5.67 15.03 6.86
N SER A 96 -6.07 15.98 6.01
CA SER A 96 -5.16 17.01 5.46
C SER A 96 -4.64 17.99 6.52
N VAL A 97 -3.38 17.84 6.91
CA VAL A 97 -2.64 18.79 7.77
C VAL A 97 -2.12 20.00 6.94
N PRO A 98 -2.19 21.25 7.45
CA PRO A 98 -1.61 22.42 6.81
C PRO A 98 -0.14 22.25 6.34
N PRO A 99 0.28 22.89 5.24
CA PRO A 99 1.65 22.80 4.74
C PRO A 99 2.69 23.49 5.63
N GLU A 100 2.26 24.40 6.52
CA GLU A 100 3.12 25.10 7.48
C GLU A 100 3.55 24.26 8.70
N ASP A 101 2.79 23.22 9.09
CA ASP A 101 3.09 22.41 10.29
C ASP A 101 4.30 21.48 10.05
N ASP A 102 5.33 21.53 10.90
CA ASP A 102 6.58 20.78 10.70
C ASP A 102 6.45 19.30 11.09
N LEU A 103 6.04 18.45 10.15
CA LEU A 103 5.83 17.01 10.34
C LEU A 103 7.09 16.22 10.78
N ARG A 104 8.28 16.83 10.88
CA ARG A 104 9.48 16.13 11.36
C ARG A 104 9.34 15.59 12.77
N TYR A 105 8.48 16.14 13.64
CA TYR A 105 8.24 15.57 14.98
C TYR A 105 7.65 14.14 14.92
N LEU A 106 7.01 13.74 13.81
CA LEU A 106 6.49 12.39 13.60
C LEU A 106 7.58 11.38 13.19
N ALA A 107 8.75 11.86 12.76
CA ALA A 107 9.93 11.01 12.48
C ALA A 107 10.61 10.53 13.76
N PHE A 108 10.42 11.23 14.88
CA PHE A 108 10.99 10.86 16.16
C PHE A 108 10.32 9.60 16.68
N SER A 109 11.11 8.67 17.20
CA SER A 109 10.56 7.67 18.10
C SER A 109 11.55 7.30 19.18
N ASN A 110 11.05 7.24 20.42
CA ASN A 110 11.83 6.94 21.62
C ASN A 110 12.13 5.43 21.77
N VAL A 111 12.13 4.67 20.67
CA VAL A 111 12.37 3.22 20.65
C VAL A 111 13.89 2.97 20.63
N GLN A 112 14.57 3.41 21.69
CA GLN A 112 16.00 3.14 21.91
C GLN A 112 16.28 1.68 22.32
N LEU A 113 15.24 0.93 22.72
CA LEU A 113 15.36 -0.39 23.35
C LEU A 113 15.00 -1.55 22.40
N CYS A 114 15.73 -1.64 21.28
CA CYS A 114 15.82 -2.87 20.49
C CYS A 114 17.27 -3.12 20.07
N PHE A 115 17.62 -4.39 19.78
CA PHE A 115 18.96 -4.78 19.33
C PHE A 115 19.19 -4.42 17.85
N ASP A 116 19.06 -3.13 17.51
CA ASP A 116 19.18 -2.60 16.15
C ASP A 116 20.67 -2.32 15.81
N PRO A 117 21.25 -2.95 14.77
CA PRO A 117 22.62 -2.67 14.33
C PRO A 117 22.68 -1.36 13.55
N GLY A 118 22.54 -0.24 14.26
CA GLY A 118 22.68 1.11 13.70
C GLY A 118 24.09 1.36 13.14
N PRO A 119 24.23 2.27 12.15
CA PRO A 119 25.55 2.63 11.60
C PRO A 119 26.44 3.24 12.70
N SER A 120 27.67 2.75 12.79
CA SER A 120 28.53 2.87 13.97
C SER A 120 29.23 4.24 14.13
N ASN A 121 28.46 5.32 14.19
CA ASN A 121 28.96 6.67 14.44
C ASN A 121 28.98 7.04 15.94
N TYR A 122 28.28 6.29 16.79
CA TYR A 122 28.17 6.54 18.24
C TYR A 122 29.41 6.17 19.07
N PHE A 123 30.49 5.69 18.44
CA PHE A 123 31.67 5.12 19.10
C PHE A 123 33.02 5.70 18.63
N GLU A 124 33.04 6.73 17.78
CA GLU A 124 34.30 7.40 17.40
C GLU A 124 34.80 8.43 18.43
N ASP A 125 33.94 8.91 19.34
CA ASP A 125 34.38 9.69 20.51
C ASP A 125 34.85 8.75 21.63
N THR A 126 36.05 8.20 21.45
CA THR A 126 36.67 7.27 22.42
C THR A 126 36.97 7.92 23.78
N THR A 127 36.90 9.25 23.88
CA THR A 127 37.27 10.02 25.07
C THR A 127 36.33 9.77 26.27
N ALA A 128 35.06 9.45 26.01
CA ALA A 128 34.07 9.23 27.07
C ALA A 128 34.13 7.82 27.72
N ILE A 129 34.83 6.86 27.10
CA ILE A 129 34.87 5.46 27.56
C ILE A 129 36.00 5.22 28.57
N GLU A 130 37.07 6.04 28.56
CA GLU A 130 38.19 5.87 29.48
C GLU A 130 37.81 6.19 30.95
N ASP A 131 36.98 7.20 31.19
CA ASP A 131 36.48 7.54 32.54
C ASP A 131 35.50 6.49 33.11
N LEU A 132 34.71 5.84 32.25
CA LEU A 132 33.75 4.79 32.63
C LEU A 132 34.39 3.42 32.86
N MET A 133 35.65 3.22 32.44
CA MET A 133 36.41 1.97 32.65
C MET A 133 37.61 2.10 33.59
N ALA A 134 37.68 3.19 34.37
CA ALA A 134 38.67 3.33 35.44
C ALA A 134 38.42 2.26 36.55
N PRO A 135 39.34 1.29 36.76
CA PRO A 135 39.11 0.23 37.74
C PRO A 135 39.26 0.75 39.17
N PRO A 136 38.45 0.26 40.14
CA PRO A 136 38.63 0.61 41.54
C PRO A 136 40.04 0.21 42.02
N VAL A 137 40.70 1.10 42.75
CA VAL A 137 42.13 0.99 43.04
C VAL A 137 42.45 -0.18 43.96
N GLY A 138 42.92 -1.26 43.34
CA GLY A 138 43.77 -2.27 43.97
C GLY A 138 43.14 -3.65 44.13
N LEU A 139 43.51 -4.57 43.23
CA LEU A 139 43.93 -5.93 43.61
C LEU A 139 44.90 -6.52 42.57
N ILE A 140 45.79 -7.35 43.10
CA ILE A 140 47.07 -7.84 42.53
C ILE A 140 46.92 -8.53 41.16
N ALA A 141 47.89 -8.32 40.26
CA ALA A 141 47.94 -8.95 38.94
C ALA A 141 48.32 -10.44 39.00
N GLY A 142 47.72 -11.29 38.15
CA GLY A 142 48.24 -12.65 37.96
C GLY A 142 47.37 -13.77 37.37
N GLU A 143 46.22 -13.53 36.72
CA GLU A 143 45.43 -14.59 36.08
C GLU A 143 44.72 -14.12 34.79
N SER A 144 44.27 -15.04 33.93
CA SER A 144 43.77 -14.71 32.58
C SER A 144 42.24 -14.64 32.49
N MET A 145 41.72 -13.70 31.70
CA MET A 145 40.27 -13.48 31.55
C MET A 145 39.50 -14.72 31.01
N GLY A 146 40.19 -15.63 30.32
CA GLY A 146 39.59 -16.87 29.80
C GLY A 146 39.28 -17.90 30.90
N ASP A 147 40.06 -17.90 31.98
CA ASP A 147 39.91 -18.88 33.06
C ASP A 147 38.69 -18.57 33.95
N HIS A 148 38.40 -17.28 34.16
CA HIS A 148 37.29 -16.85 35.02
C HIS A 148 35.91 -17.16 34.39
N LEU A 149 35.76 -16.92 33.08
CA LEU A 149 34.52 -17.26 32.34
C LEU A 149 34.27 -18.77 32.28
N LEU A 150 35.32 -19.59 32.18
CA LEU A 150 35.20 -21.05 32.26
C LEU A 150 34.80 -21.53 33.66
N GLN A 151 35.27 -20.88 34.73
CA GLN A 151 34.85 -21.19 36.09
C GLN A 151 33.39 -20.81 36.34
N GLU A 152 32.91 -19.66 35.88
CA GLU A 152 31.51 -19.25 36.01
C GLU A 152 30.57 -20.18 35.24
N TRP A 153 30.93 -20.57 34.01
CA TRP A 153 30.13 -21.48 33.20
C TRP A 153 30.01 -22.88 33.85
N ASP A 154 31.09 -23.36 34.47
CA ASP A 154 31.09 -24.65 35.18
C ASP A 154 30.44 -24.58 36.58
N GLN A 155 30.44 -23.42 37.25
CA GLN A 155 29.63 -23.16 38.44
C GLN A 155 28.13 -23.14 38.12
N ALA A 156 27.70 -22.45 37.06
CA ALA A 156 26.31 -22.46 36.60
C ALA A 156 25.83 -23.89 36.27
N ARG A 157 26.71 -24.70 35.66
CA ARG A 157 26.45 -26.12 35.38
C ARG A 157 26.27 -26.95 36.66
N LYS A 158 27.10 -26.72 37.68
CA LYS A 158 26.99 -27.39 38.99
C LYS A 158 25.74 -26.98 39.77
N GLN A 159 25.28 -25.74 39.63
CA GLN A 159 23.99 -25.30 40.21
C GLN A 159 22.79 -25.98 39.52
N GLN A 160 22.86 -26.24 38.20
CA GLN A 160 21.79 -26.95 37.48
C GLN A 160 21.78 -28.49 37.69
N SER A 161 22.84 -29.10 38.23
CA SER A 161 22.90 -30.54 38.52
C SER A 161 22.70 -30.90 40.00
N GLY A 162 22.09 -30.02 40.79
CA GLY A 162 21.97 -30.11 42.26
C GLY A 162 20.98 -31.14 42.82
N VAL A 163 20.84 -32.33 42.22
CA VAL A 163 20.00 -33.43 42.75
C VAL A 163 20.78 -34.74 42.78
N ALA A 164 21.35 -35.08 43.94
CA ALA A 164 21.93 -36.41 44.19
C ALA A 164 21.94 -36.77 45.68
N ASN A 165 21.52 -38.00 45.97
CA ASN A 165 21.88 -38.82 47.15
C ASN A 165 21.51 -38.33 48.56
N THR A 166 20.29 -38.65 48.98
CA THR A 166 20.08 -39.32 50.27
C THR A 166 19.36 -40.65 50.05
N VAL A 167 19.89 -41.73 50.63
CA VAL A 167 19.27 -43.06 50.65
C VAL A 167 18.78 -43.32 52.07
N GLY A 168 17.49 -43.63 52.26
CA GLY A 168 16.94 -43.86 53.60
C GLY A 168 15.43 -44.03 53.66
N ASP A 169 14.97 -45.26 53.39
CA ASP A 169 13.84 -45.98 54.03
C ASP A 169 12.39 -45.42 54.07
N PHE A 170 11.47 -46.33 53.72
CA PHE A 170 10.03 -46.45 54.07
C PHE A 170 9.04 -45.28 53.87
N GLY A 171 7.96 -45.57 53.13
CA GLY A 171 6.63 -45.01 53.38
C GLY A 171 5.80 -44.68 52.13
N ASP A 172 4.59 -45.23 52.04
CA ASP A 172 3.58 -44.79 51.05
C ASP A 172 3.07 -43.37 51.38
N ILE A 173 2.71 -42.61 50.33
CA ILE A 173 1.45 -41.83 50.15
C ILE A 173 1.65 -40.72 49.11
N ALA A 174 0.62 -40.51 48.29
CA ALA A 174 0.46 -39.38 47.39
C ALA A 174 -1.04 -39.03 47.27
N PRO A 175 -1.45 -37.86 46.74
CA PRO A 175 -0.73 -36.58 46.61
C PRO A 175 -1.52 -35.39 47.22
N ALA A 176 -0.87 -34.23 47.41
CA ALA A 176 -1.56 -32.95 47.59
C ALA A 176 -0.73 -31.77 47.05
N LEU A 177 -1.20 -31.10 46.00
CA LEU A 177 -0.73 -29.77 45.62
C LEU A 177 -1.61 -28.72 46.29
N LEU A 178 -1.01 -27.74 46.97
CA LEU A 178 -1.39 -26.31 47.03
C LEU A 178 -0.55 -25.63 48.13
N GLY A 179 0.19 -24.58 47.78
CA GLY A 179 1.03 -23.84 48.73
C GLY A 179 2.06 -22.92 48.05
N ASP A 180 1.73 -21.63 48.03
CA ASP A 180 2.57 -20.43 47.92
C ASP A 180 4.05 -20.54 47.49
N GLN A 181 4.38 -19.89 46.37
CA GLN A 181 5.58 -19.05 46.29
C GLN A 181 5.25 -17.71 45.59
N LEU A 182 5.85 -16.63 46.08
CA LEU A 182 5.52 -15.24 45.74
C LEU A 182 6.79 -14.47 45.36
N ALA A 183 6.71 -13.73 44.25
CA ALA A 183 7.51 -12.56 43.86
C ALA A 183 9.06 -12.60 43.99
N VAL A 184 9.73 -12.63 42.83
CA VAL A 184 10.74 -11.60 42.48
C VAL A 184 10.47 -11.17 41.03
N LEU A 185 10.49 -9.86 40.75
CA LEU A 185 10.45 -9.27 39.41
C LEU A 185 11.28 -7.97 39.41
N PRO A 186 12.02 -7.64 38.33
CA PRO A 186 12.63 -6.33 38.16
C PRO A 186 11.59 -5.27 37.79
N SER A 187 11.85 -4.01 38.16
CA SER A 187 11.09 -2.84 37.72
C SER A 187 11.52 -2.38 36.32
N MET A 188 10.56 -1.85 35.55
CA MET A 188 10.89 -0.94 34.45
C MET A 188 11.33 0.41 35.02
N ASP A 189 12.09 1.17 34.25
CA ASP A 189 12.51 2.53 34.54
C ASP A 189 11.45 3.57 34.11
N ASP A 190 11.49 4.75 34.72
CA ASP A 190 10.52 5.82 34.48
C ASP A 190 10.70 6.49 33.10
N GLU A 191 11.88 6.37 32.48
CA GLU A 191 12.14 6.91 31.13
C GLU A 191 11.26 6.27 30.07
N GLY A 192 11.12 4.94 30.07
CA GLY A 192 10.23 4.23 29.13
C GLY A 192 8.76 4.60 29.31
N LEU A 193 8.33 4.89 30.55
CA LEU A 193 6.97 5.34 30.85
C LEU A 193 6.73 6.78 30.37
N ASN A 194 7.72 7.66 30.55
CA ASN A 194 7.66 9.06 30.12
C ASN A 194 7.78 9.21 28.59
N ALA A 195 8.56 8.36 27.93
CA ALA A 195 8.60 8.26 26.47
C ALA A 195 7.22 7.96 25.87
N ALA A 196 6.52 6.95 26.39
CA ALA A 196 5.17 6.59 25.95
C ALA A 196 4.12 7.67 26.25
N ARG A 197 4.27 8.40 27.37
CA ARG A 197 3.42 9.57 27.69
C ARG A 197 3.60 10.71 26.68
N ARG A 198 4.85 11.05 26.32
CA ARG A 198 5.18 12.09 25.32
C ARG A 198 4.65 11.73 23.93
N GLU A 199 4.78 10.47 23.52
CA GLU A 199 4.22 9.97 22.25
C GLU A 199 2.69 10.04 22.22
N ASN A 200 2.02 9.63 23.31
CA ASN A 200 0.56 9.72 23.43
C ASN A 200 0.07 11.18 23.44
N ALA A 201 0.82 12.09 24.08
CA ALA A 201 0.53 13.53 24.06
C ALA A 201 0.69 14.14 22.67
N ALA A 202 1.76 13.81 21.93
CA ALA A 202 1.96 14.26 20.55
C ALA A 202 0.86 13.77 19.60
N TRP A 203 0.41 12.52 19.74
CA TRP A 203 -0.71 11.98 18.96
C TRP A 203 -2.05 12.66 19.31
N ARG A 204 -2.31 12.95 20.60
CA ARG A 204 -3.48 13.74 21.03
C ARG A 204 -3.45 15.15 20.48
N LEU A 205 -2.30 15.84 20.57
CA LEU A 205 -2.11 17.17 19.98
C LEU A 205 -2.40 17.13 18.47
N MET A 206 -1.84 16.17 17.73
CA MET A 206 -2.10 16.00 16.30
C MET A 206 -3.59 15.80 15.99
N LYS A 207 -4.30 14.92 16.73
CA LYS A 207 -5.76 14.74 16.56
C LYS A 207 -6.58 15.97 16.99
N MET A 208 -6.12 16.74 17.98
CA MET A 208 -6.72 18.04 18.33
C MET A 208 -6.48 19.09 17.23
N HIS A 209 -5.33 19.07 16.54
CA HIS A 209 -5.09 19.89 15.36
C HIS A 209 -5.99 19.48 14.17
N GLU A 210 -6.17 18.17 13.91
CA GLU A 210 -7.15 17.68 12.94
C GLU A 210 -8.58 18.16 13.27
N MET A 211 -9.03 17.98 14.53
CA MET A 211 -10.36 18.41 14.98
C MET A 211 -10.56 19.92 14.91
N LYS A 212 -9.55 20.70 15.32
CA LYS A 212 -9.60 22.16 15.28
C LYS A 212 -9.64 22.68 13.84
N ALA A 213 -8.79 22.16 12.95
CA ALA A 213 -8.85 22.51 11.52
C ALA A 213 -10.19 22.12 10.89
N ALA A 214 -10.77 20.98 11.28
CA ALA A 214 -12.10 20.57 10.84
C ALA A 214 -13.18 21.57 11.30
N LYS A 215 -13.26 21.89 12.60
CA LYS A 215 -14.25 22.86 13.14
C LYS A 215 -14.04 24.28 12.60
N GLU A 216 -12.81 24.76 12.49
CA GLU A 216 -12.50 26.07 11.86
C GLU A 216 -12.92 26.11 10.38
N SER A 217 -12.84 24.98 9.65
CA SER A 217 -13.32 24.88 8.27
C SER A 217 -14.86 24.71 8.15
N ALA A 218 -15.52 24.18 9.18
CA ALA A 218 -16.97 24.08 9.28
C ALA A 218 -17.65 25.38 9.77
N GLY A 219 -16.91 26.22 10.52
CA GLY A 219 -17.44 27.42 11.17
C GLY A 219 -18.05 27.16 12.55
N GLU A 220 -17.64 26.07 13.22
CA GLU A 220 -18.11 25.67 14.54
C GLU A 220 -17.13 26.12 15.64
N GLU A 221 -17.65 26.50 16.81
CA GLU A 221 -16.84 26.79 17.99
C GLU A 221 -16.56 25.50 18.81
N LEU A 222 -15.57 25.57 19.70
CA LEU A 222 -15.23 24.50 20.63
C LEU A 222 -16.11 24.60 21.88
N ASP A 223 -16.56 23.47 22.42
CA ASP A 223 -17.37 23.44 23.66
C ASP A 223 -16.51 23.53 24.93
N ASP A 224 -17.14 23.77 26.09
CA ASP A 224 -16.44 23.94 27.37
C ASP A 224 -15.62 22.69 27.80
N GLY A 225 -15.99 21.50 27.34
CA GLY A 225 -15.27 20.24 27.59
C GLY A 225 -14.04 20.11 26.70
N GLU A 226 -14.17 20.42 25.42
CA GLU A 226 -13.04 20.55 24.48
C GLU A 226 -12.05 21.65 24.93
N LEU A 227 -12.58 22.76 25.47
CA LEU A 227 -11.78 23.87 26.00
C LEU A 227 -11.07 23.48 27.29
N ALA A 228 -11.71 22.71 28.18
CA ALA A 228 -11.06 22.17 29.37
C ALA A 228 -9.94 21.18 29.02
N ALA A 229 -10.16 20.30 28.02
CA ALA A 229 -9.14 19.38 27.51
C ALA A 229 -7.95 20.13 26.90
N LEU A 230 -8.17 21.26 26.22
CA LEU A 230 -7.09 22.13 25.73
C LEU A 230 -6.27 22.75 26.88
N VAL A 231 -6.90 23.17 27.98
CA VAL A 231 -6.19 23.71 29.15
C VAL A 231 -5.39 22.62 29.88
N GLU A 232 -5.94 21.42 30.02
CA GLU A 232 -5.23 20.27 30.62
C GLU A 232 -4.06 19.79 29.74
N LEU A 233 -4.22 19.79 28.42
CA LEU A 233 -3.13 19.47 27.48
C LEU A 233 -2.06 20.56 27.41
N ALA A 234 -2.42 21.85 27.52
CA ALA A 234 -1.44 22.94 27.62
C ALA A 234 -0.60 22.82 28.91
N ALA A 235 -1.23 22.46 30.03
CA ALA A 235 -0.52 22.17 31.28
C ALA A 235 0.42 20.96 31.16
N LEU A 236 0.09 19.95 30.34
CA LEU A 236 0.99 18.84 30.01
C LEU A 236 2.13 19.25 29.07
N GLU A 237 1.90 20.20 28.16
CA GLU A 237 2.95 20.76 27.30
C GLU A 237 3.96 21.61 28.11
N ASP A 238 3.48 22.43 29.05
CA ASP A 238 4.35 23.21 29.94
C ASP A 238 5.04 22.33 31.00
N ALA A 239 4.38 21.30 31.54
CA ALA A 239 5.05 20.30 32.39
C ALA A 239 6.17 19.56 31.63
N ALA A 240 5.98 19.27 30.35
CA ALA A 240 7.02 18.68 29.49
C ALA A 240 8.17 19.66 29.13
N ARG A 241 8.06 20.95 29.50
CA ARG A 241 9.12 21.97 29.35
C ARG A 241 9.88 22.26 30.64
N GLU A 242 9.28 22.04 31.81
CA GLU A 242 9.86 22.43 33.11
C GLU A 242 10.58 21.29 33.87
N GLU A 243 10.60 20.04 33.37
CA GLU A 243 11.33 18.91 34.00
C GLU A 243 12.89 19.04 33.90
N GLN A 244 13.47 19.91 34.71
CA GLN A 244 14.83 19.75 35.27
C GLN A 244 14.78 19.85 36.79
N ASP A 245 15.10 18.73 37.46
CA ASP A 245 15.04 18.49 38.91
C ASP A 245 13.68 18.75 39.59
N LEU A 246 13.17 17.74 40.32
CA LEU A 246 12.42 17.99 41.55
C LEU A 246 12.48 16.78 42.49
N GLU A 247 13.46 16.82 43.41
CA GLU A 247 13.34 16.03 44.64
C GLU A 247 12.16 16.54 45.49
N SER A 248 11.55 15.63 46.25
CA SER A 248 10.55 15.86 47.30
C SER A 248 9.11 16.22 46.87
N ILE A 249 8.19 15.29 47.14
CA ILE A 249 6.97 15.47 47.95
C ILE A 249 6.66 14.10 48.61
N PRO A 250 6.49 14.00 49.94
CA PRO A 250 6.28 12.71 50.62
C PRO A 250 4.81 12.36 50.88
N GLU A 251 4.55 11.05 51.00
CA GLU A 251 3.43 10.35 51.69
C GLU A 251 2.07 11.09 51.82
N SER A 252 0.98 10.57 51.23
CA SER A 252 0.32 9.40 51.85
C SER A 252 -0.87 8.82 51.04
N HIS A 253 -1.07 7.51 51.25
CA HIS A 253 -2.31 6.72 51.08
C HIS A 253 -2.88 6.39 49.68
N ASN A 254 -2.57 5.16 49.27
CA ASN A 254 -3.47 4.20 48.61
C ASN A 254 -4.09 4.52 47.25
N TYR A 255 -3.32 4.29 46.19
CA TYR A 255 -3.66 3.26 45.19
C TYR A 255 -2.37 2.70 44.57
N HIS A 256 -2.20 1.37 44.51
CA HIS A 256 -0.98 0.75 43.97
C HIS A 256 -1.28 0.02 42.64
N PRO A 257 -0.47 0.20 41.57
CA PRO A 257 -0.82 -0.33 40.25
C PRO A 257 -0.36 -1.77 40.03
N LYS A 258 -0.91 -2.42 38.99
CA LYS A 258 -0.34 -3.61 38.32
C LYS A 258 -0.58 -3.50 36.81
N SER A 259 0.49 -3.43 36.01
CA SER A 259 0.41 -3.31 34.55
C SER A 259 0.08 -4.65 33.86
N PRO A 260 -0.56 -4.67 32.67
CA PRO A 260 -1.22 -5.88 32.17
C PRO A 260 -0.53 -6.57 30.97
N SER A 261 0.61 -6.09 30.49
CA SER A 261 1.14 -6.43 29.14
C SER A 261 1.57 -7.88 28.93
N LEU A 262 2.03 -8.60 29.96
CA LEU A 262 2.64 -9.93 29.81
C LEU A 262 2.19 -10.92 30.90
N ARG A 263 1.08 -11.66 30.68
CA ARG A 263 0.83 -12.90 31.45
C ARG A 263 -0.05 -14.01 30.86
N ALA A 264 -0.98 -13.76 29.94
CA ALA A 264 -2.12 -14.68 29.75
C ALA A 264 -2.53 -15.07 28.31
N GLN A 265 -1.58 -15.42 27.44
CA GLN A 265 -1.87 -16.37 26.33
C GLN A 265 -2.29 -17.78 26.86
N ALA A 266 -2.18 -18.03 28.17
CA ALA A 266 -2.26 -19.35 28.80
C ALA A 266 -3.63 -19.74 29.40
N GLN A 267 -4.70 -18.93 29.32
CA GLN A 267 -6.00 -19.29 29.93
C GLN A 267 -7.27 -19.14 29.09
N PHE A 268 -7.31 -18.29 28.05
CA PHE A 268 -8.59 -18.06 27.33
C PHE A 268 -9.04 -19.18 26.38
N ALA A 269 -8.24 -20.23 26.19
CA ALA A 269 -8.64 -21.50 25.56
C ALA A 269 -9.63 -22.35 26.41
N LYS A 270 -10.37 -21.75 27.36
CA LYS A 270 -11.30 -22.44 28.27
C LYS A 270 -12.67 -21.78 28.49
N VAL A 271 -12.97 -20.65 27.84
CA VAL A 271 -14.27 -19.94 28.03
C VAL A 271 -15.14 -19.94 26.76
N GLN A 272 -14.88 -20.85 25.82
CA GLN A 272 -15.73 -21.09 24.64
C GLN A 272 -16.77 -22.22 24.87
N ALA A 273 -17.18 -22.45 26.13
CA ALA A 273 -17.84 -23.72 26.51
C ALA A 273 -18.92 -23.62 27.61
N PHE A 274 -19.37 -22.43 28.04
CA PHE A 274 -20.27 -22.33 29.21
C PHE A 274 -21.29 -21.16 29.23
N ALA A 275 -21.49 -20.45 28.11
CA ALA A 275 -22.34 -19.24 28.08
C ALA A 275 -23.46 -19.24 27.00
N GLU A 276 -23.73 -20.37 26.34
CA GLU A 276 -24.93 -20.55 25.51
C GLU A 276 -25.79 -21.70 26.08
N GLY A 277 -27.10 -21.47 26.19
CA GLY A 277 -28.07 -22.58 26.25
C GLY A 277 -28.69 -22.97 27.61
N PHE A 278 -29.23 -22.04 28.39
CA PHE A 278 -30.42 -22.33 29.23
C PHE A 278 -31.32 -21.10 29.38
N VAL A 279 -32.64 -21.31 29.28
CA VAL A 279 -33.74 -20.33 29.09
C VAL A 279 -34.95 -20.92 29.86
N PRO A 280 -35.83 -20.18 30.60
CA PRO A 280 -36.49 -18.94 30.12
C PRO A 280 -36.86 -17.81 31.13
N GLY A 281 -37.08 -16.61 30.58
CA GLY A 281 -38.33 -15.87 30.81
C GLY A 281 -38.30 -14.54 31.61
N PHE A 282 -38.42 -13.41 30.89
CA PHE A 282 -39.48 -12.39 31.08
C PHE A 282 -39.51 -11.42 29.86
N GLN A 283 -40.50 -10.51 29.77
CA GLN A 283 -40.71 -9.59 28.64
C GLN A 283 -40.52 -8.09 28.99
N PRO A 284 -40.33 -7.19 27.99
CA PRO A 284 -39.97 -5.78 28.18
C PRO A 284 -41.18 -4.82 28.27
N VAL A 285 -40.91 -3.55 28.60
CA VAL A 285 -41.83 -2.39 28.50
C VAL A 285 -41.01 -1.13 28.15
N ASP A 286 -41.57 -0.24 27.31
CA ASP A 286 -40.98 1.03 26.84
C ASP A 286 -41.26 2.23 27.78
N ASP A 287 -40.56 3.36 27.61
CA ASP A 287 -41.14 4.68 27.26
C ASP A 287 -40.12 5.86 27.27
N ALA A 288 -40.43 6.95 26.54
CA ALA A 288 -39.67 8.23 26.45
C ALA A 288 -40.41 9.38 27.21
N PRO A 289 -40.07 10.72 27.19
CA PRO A 289 -39.47 11.54 26.11
C PRO A 289 -38.53 12.73 26.53
N LEU A 290 -38.28 13.67 25.59
CA LEU A 290 -37.55 14.98 25.64
C LEU A 290 -38.50 16.16 25.26
N PRO A 291 -38.10 17.46 25.17
CA PRO A 291 -36.92 18.20 25.66
C PRO A 291 -37.32 19.21 26.79
N PRO A 292 -37.42 20.59 26.71
CA PRO A 292 -37.14 21.64 25.70
C PRO A 292 -36.13 22.76 26.12
N ASP A 293 -35.98 23.82 25.30
CA ASP A 293 -34.97 24.92 25.38
C ASP A 293 -35.42 26.24 26.06
N GLU A 294 -34.46 27.12 26.41
CA GLU A 294 -34.28 28.52 25.89
C GLU A 294 -33.41 29.45 26.80
N GLY A 295 -32.60 30.34 26.21
CA GLY A 295 -31.89 31.44 26.90
C GLY A 295 -30.92 32.26 26.01
N ASP A 296 -31.00 33.60 26.01
CA ASP A 296 -30.34 34.53 25.05
C ASP A 296 -29.51 35.66 25.74
N TYR A 297 -28.76 36.44 24.96
CA TYR A 297 -28.14 37.78 25.17
C TYR A 297 -26.61 37.97 25.36
N ARG A 298 -25.92 38.03 24.20
CA ARG A 298 -25.02 39.13 23.71
C ARG A 298 -23.81 39.63 24.53
N GLY A 299 -22.62 39.49 23.93
CA GLY A 299 -21.43 40.35 24.09
C GLY A 299 -20.88 40.88 22.74
N ARG A 300 -19.97 41.87 22.71
CA ARG A 300 -19.46 42.50 21.46
C ARG A 300 -17.94 42.76 21.44
N ARG A 301 -17.26 42.17 20.44
CA ARG A 301 -15.90 42.52 19.91
C ARG A 301 -14.74 42.29 20.93
N SER A 302 -13.49 42.07 20.53
CA SER A 302 -12.83 42.38 19.24
C SER A 302 -11.56 41.55 18.97
N ARG A 303 -11.14 41.51 17.69
CA ARG A 303 -9.79 41.19 17.16
C ARG A 303 -9.37 39.71 17.24
N GLY A 304 -9.01 39.15 16.09
CA GLY A 304 -8.42 37.81 16.00
C GLY A 304 -6.96 37.78 16.46
N VAL A 305 -6.52 36.62 16.92
CA VAL A 305 -5.15 36.36 17.36
C VAL A 305 -4.32 35.89 16.16
N SER A 306 -3.41 36.74 15.69
CA SER A 306 -2.27 36.26 14.91
C SER A 306 -1.31 35.58 15.89
N ILE A 307 -0.89 34.34 15.60
CA ILE A 307 0.18 33.67 16.37
C ILE A 307 1.50 34.37 16.03
N ALA A 308 1.79 35.42 16.79
CA ALA A 308 2.95 36.30 16.60
C ALA A 308 3.51 36.85 17.94
N THR A 309 3.23 36.17 19.07
CA THR A 309 3.88 36.43 20.37
C THR A 309 3.90 35.19 21.27
N THR A 310 4.94 34.36 21.09
CA THR A 310 5.55 33.57 22.17
C THR A 310 7.06 33.85 22.08
N PRO A 311 7.76 34.19 23.17
CA PRO A 311 9.14 34.66 23.05
C PRO A 311 10.07 33.55 22.57
N LEU A 312 10.82 33.82 21.51
CA LEU A 312 12.07 33.14 21.23
C LEU A 312 12.96 33.26 22.48
N ILE A 313 13.43 32.13 23.01
CA ILE A 313 14.58 32.12 23.92
C ILE A 313 15.72 32.77 23.15
N THR A 314 16.25 33.89 23.62
CA THR A 314 17.43 34.52 23.00
C THR A 314 18.70 33.79 23.47
N PRO A 315 19.43 33.06 22.60
CA PRO A 315 20.73 32.52 22.99
C PRO A 315 21.70 33.69 23.15
N HIS A 316 22.25 33.87 24.35
CA HIS A 316 23.20 34.94 24.62
C HIS A 316 24.62 34.55 24.18
N GLY A 317 24.99 34.95 22.96
CA GLY A 317 26.38 35.27 22.62
C GLY A 317 27.04 34.43 21.53
N HIS A 318 27.28 35.09 20.39
CA HIS A 318 28.21 34.70 19.31
C HIS A 318 27.85 33.43 18.53
N GLY A 319 27.60 33.60 17.23
CA GLY A 319 27.02 32.56 16.39
C GLY A 319 28.02 31.60 15.74
N MET A 320 27.60 30.34 15.69
CA MET A 320 27.75 29.43 14.55
C MET A 320 26.37 28.76 14.34
N ASP A 321 26.14 28.19 13.16
CA ASP A 321 24.80 27.77 12.73
C ASP A 321 24.10 26.78 13.70
N GLU A 322 22.77 26.89 13.78
CA GLU A 322 21.93 26.20 14.78
C GLU A 322 20.94 25.19 14.20
N ASP A 323 20.47 25.38 12.95
CA ASP A 323 19.63 24.39 12.27
C ASP A 323 20.36 23.03 12.10
N GLU A 324 21.67 23.05 11.81
CA GLU A 324 22.50 21.83 11.69
C GLU A 324 22.64 21.07 13.03
N ARG A 325 22.59 21.77 14.17
CA ARG A 325 22.78 21.17 15.50
C ARG A 325 21.56 20.38 15.97
N TRP A 326 20.37 20.62 15.41
CA TRP A 326 19.18 19.82 15.71
C TRP A 326 19.25 18.44 15.05
N GLU A 327 19.55 18.37 13.75
CA GLU A 327 19.56 17.08 13.04
C GLU A 327 20.78 16.22 13.44
N ALA A 328 21.91 16.85 13.78
CA ALA A 328 23.07 16.18 14.41
C ALA A 328 22.83 15.69 15.86
N SER A 329 21.74 16.11 16.53
CA SER A 329 21.37 15.65 17.88
C SER A 329 20.41 14.47 17.90
N LEU A 330 19.94 14.02 16.73
CA LEU A 330 19.04 12.87 16.61
C LEU A 330 19.80 11.58 16.95
N PRO A 331 19.31 10.73 17.88
CA PRO A 331 19.90 9.41 18.07
C PRO A 331 19.77 8.62 16.76
N ASN A 332 20.82 7.86 16.41
CA ASN A 332 20.93 7.22 15.09
C ASN A 332 20.09 5.92 15.04
N VAL A 333 18.77 6.09 15.09
CA VAL A 333 17.73 5.04 15.04
C VAL A 333 17.97 4.16 13.81
N GLY A 334 18.09 2.85 14.03
CA GLY A 334 18.43 1.92 12.97
C GLY A 334 17.25 1.61 12.03
N ARG A 335 17.54 0.81 10.99
CA ARG A 335 16.56 0.50 9.94
C ARG A 335 15.46 -0.47 10.41
N ASN A 336 15.64 -1.18 11.52
CA ASN A 336 14.57 -1.99 12.11
C ASN A 336 13.48 -1.13 12.76
N THR A 337 13.85 0.06 13.27
CA THR A 337 12.94 0.95 14.00
C THR A 337 12.33 2.08 13.16
N LYS A 338 13.04 2.61 12.16
CA LYS A 338 12.53 3.67 11.25
C LYS A 338 11.23 3.24 10.56
N LEU A 339 10.25 4.14 10.45
CA LEU A 339 9.09 3.96 9.57
C LEU A 339 9.55 4.14 8.12
N LEU A 340 9.56 3.10 7.29
CA LEU A 340 10.09 3.15 5.93
C LEU A 340 8.98 3.16 4.85
N GLU A 341 9.09 4.11 3.91
CA GLU A 341 8.31 4.10 2.66
C GLU A 341 8.70 2.95 1.73
N TRP A 342 9.96 2.51 1.83
CA TRP A 342 10.56 1.50 0.98
C TRP A 342 11.75 0.83 1.69
N ALA A 343 11.61 -0.46 2.01
CA ALA A 343 12.58 -1.23 2.78
C ALA A 343 13.33 -2.25 1.89
N ASP A 344 14.65 -2.30 2.06
CA ASP A 344 15.54 -3.35 1.55
C ASP A 344 15.72 -4.47 2.60
N ALA A 345 16.67 -5.38 2.37
CA ALA A 345 16.90 -6.54 3.24
C ALA A 345 18.39 -6.73 3.55
N GLY A 346 18.70 -7.14 4.78
CA GLY A 346 20.06 -7.48 5.21
C GLY A 346 20.94 -6.28 5.60
N THR A 347 20.33 -5.12 5.88
CA THR A 347 20.99 -3.83 6.12
C THR A 347 20.52 -3.14 7.41
N GLY A 348 19.93 -3.91 8.33
CA GLY A 348 19.43 -3.45 9.63
C GLY A 348 17.92 -3.67 9.81
N ASP A 349 17.11 -3.54 8.74
CA ASP A 349 15.69 -3.89 8.83
C ASP A 349 15.50 -5.43 8.82
N PHE A 350 14.82 -5.96 9.83
CA PHE A 350 14.45 -7.37 9.93
C PHE A 350 12.99 -7.64 9.53
N ARG A 351 12.18 -6.59 9.37
CA ARG A 351 10.78 -6.66 8.93
C ARG A 351 10.69 -7.01 7.43
N PRO A 352 9.55 -7.52 6.93
CA PRO A 352 9.38 -7.90 5.54
C PRO A 352 9.71 -6.76 4.56
N PRO A 353 10.64 -6.96 3.61
CA PRO A 353 11.16 -5.88 2.77
C PRO A 353 10.22 -5.53 1.63
N SER A 354 10.24 -4.30 1.12
CA SER A 354 9.46 -3.89 -0.06
C SER A 354 9.93 -4.59 -1.34
N PHE A 355 11.19 -4.98 -1.41
CA PHE A 355 11.78 -5.61 -2.59
C PHE A 355 12.88 -6.60 -2.23
N GLY A 356 13.43 -7.28 -3.24
CA GLY A 356 14.56 -8.17 -3.06
C GLY A 356 15.22 -8.49 -4.39
N VAL A 357 16.56 -8.45 -4.40
CA VAL A 357 17.42 -8.72 -5.57
C VAL A 357 18.28 -9.95 -5.27
N HIS A 358 18.74 -10.66 -6.31
CA HIS A 358 19.85 -11.61 -6.27
C HIS A 358 20.90 -11.17 -7.31
N TYR A 359 22.15 -11.12 -6.86
CA TYR A 359 23.33 -10.83 -7.68
C TYR A 359 24.05 -12.11 -8.11
N GLU A 360 25.00 -11.99 -9.05
CA GLU A 360 25.71 -13.15 -9.64
C GLU A 360 26.72 -13.80 -8.67
N ASP A 361 27.16 -13.06 -7.64
CA ASP A 361 27.98 -13.55 -6.52
C ASP A 361 27.15 -14.22 -5.40
N GLY A 362 25.83 -14.25 -5.53
CA GLY A 362 24.90 -14.77 -4.53
C GLY A 362 24.43 -13.75 -3.48
N SER A 363 24.90 -12.50 -3.53
CA SER A 363 24.44 -11.44 -2.64
C SER A 363 22.97 -11.08 -2.88
N THR A 364 22.29 -10.64 -1.83
CA THR A 364 20.93 -10.07 -1.84
C THR A 364 20.87 -8.63 -1.33
N ILE A 365 22.00 -8.11 -0.82
CA ILE A 365 22.11 -6.80 -0.18
C ILE A 365 22.05 -5.71 -1.25
N CYS A 366 21.08 -4.81 -1.14
CA CYS A 366 20.80 -3.75 -2.13
C CYS A 366 20.37 -2.44 -1.45
N PRO A 367 21.24 -1.79 -0.66
CA PRO A 367 20.92 -0.55 0.03
C PRO A 367 20.67 0.57 -0.98
N LEU A 368 19.43 1.05 -1.03
CA LEU A 368 19.05 2.20 -1.83
C LEU A 368 19.31 3.49 -1.06
N SER A 369 19.82 4.50 -1.76
CA SER A 369 19.80 5.90 -1.31
C SER A 369 18.95 6.75 -2.26
N TYR A 370 18.22 7.71 -1.71
CA TYR A 370 17.63 8.83 -2.44
C TYR A 370 18.68 9.55 -3.29
N GLN A 371 18.34 9.78 -4.56
CA GLN A 371 19.16 10.47 -5.56
C GLN A 371 18.50 11.77 -6.04
N GLY A 372 17.17 11.80 -6.12
CA GLY A 372 16.41 12.94 -6.62
C GLY A 372 14.93 12.62 -6.76
N HIS A 373 14.17 13.51 -7.39
CA HIS A 373 12.76 13.29 -7.69
C HIS A 373 12.31 14.11 -8.90
N THR A 374 11.07 13.88 -9.36
CA THR A 374 10.38 14.72 -10.33
C THR A 374 8.88 14.77 -10.01
N ILE A 375 8.31 15.97 -9.96
CA ILE A 375 6.87 16.20 -9.82
C ILE A 375 6.29 16.63 -11.18
N THR A 376 5.17 16.04 -11.57
CA THR A 376 4.49 16.23 -12.85
C THR A 376 2.98 16.36 -12.69
N LYS A 377 2.31 17.03 -13.63
CA LYS A 377 0.85 17.04 -13.74
C LYS A 377 0.36 15.85 -14.56
N GLY A 378 -0.84 15.38 -14.23
CA GLY A 378 -1.42 14.18 -14.84
C GLY A 378 -0.73 12.91 -14.36
N LYS A 379 -1.25 11.76 -14.79
CA LYS A 379 -0.68 10.46 -14.45
C LYS A 379 0.47 10.10 -15.38
N LYS A 380 1.62 9.71 -14.80
CA LYS A 380 2.68 9.01 -15.56
C LYS A 380 2.22 7.59 -15.91
N MET A 381 1.99 7.31 -17.18
CA MET A 381 1.53 6.01 -17.69
C MET A 381 2.58 4.90 -17.51
N MET A 382 2.18 3.63 -17.65
CA MET A 382 3.06 2.46 -17.45
C MET A 382 3.93 2.14 -18.68
N ASP A 383 4.77 3.10 -19.05
CA ASP A 383 5.63 3.06 -20.25
C ASP A 383 6.63 1.89 -20.23
N LYS A 384 7.10 1.45 -19.06
CA LYS A 384 8.12 0.38 -18.96
C LYS A 384 7.47 -1.00 -18.96
N ALA A 385 6.27 -1.13 -18.42
CA ALA A 385 5.37 -2.23 -18.79
C ALA A 385 5.03 -2.21 -20.30
N ASN A 386 5.31 -1.14 -21.04
CA ASN A 386 4.86 -0.89 -22.41
C ASN A 386 3.31 -0.97 -22.48
N GLY A 387 2.66 -0.40 -21.48
CA GLY A 387 1.22 -0.48 -21.24
C GLY A 387 0.68 -1.88 -20.93
N ARG A 388 1.51 -2.94 -20.85
CA ARG A 388 1.05 -4.35 -20.80
C ARG A 388 0.21 -4.72 -19.56
N LEU A 389 0.28 -3.93 -18.49
CA LEU A 389 -0.51 -4.11 -17.28
C LEU A 389 -1.75 -3.19 -17.30
N PRO A 390 -2.84 -3.54 -16.59
CA PRO A 390 -3.96 -2.63 -16.36
C PRO A 390 -3.51 -1.45 -15.51
N GLU A 391 -4.03 -0.25 -15.80
CA GLU A 391 -3.72 0.96 -15.06
C GLU A 391 -4.88 1.95 -15.08
N LEU A 392 -4.99 2.75 -14.02
CA LEU A 392 -5.87 3.92 -13.96
C LEU A 392 -5.35 5.02 -14.91
N ARG A 393 -6.21 5.97 -15.26
CA ARG A 393 -5.90 7.14 -16.11
C ARG A 393 -6.04 8.44 -15.33
N GLY A 394 -5.49 9.55 -15.83
CA GLY A 394 -5.77 10.87 -15.26
C GLY A 394 -5.03 12.00 -15.97
N GLY A 395 -5.72 13.09 -16.30
CA GLY A 395 -5.16 14.24 -17.00
C GLY A 395 -4.56 15.29 -16.05
N GLU A 396 -3.91 16.31 -16.63
CA GLU A 396 -3.27 17.41 -15.87
C GLU A 396 -4.19 18.20 -14.93
N ASN A 397 -5.51 18.06 -15.07
CA ASN A 397 -6.52 18.70 -14.23
C ASN A 397 -7.09 17.79 -13.13
N ASP A 398 -6.79 16.49 -13.18
CA ASP A 398 -7.39 15.46 -12.32
C ASP A 398 -6.43 14.94 -11.25
N CYS A 399 -5.13 14.87 -11.57
CA CYS A 399 -4.11 14.31 -10.69
C CYS A 399 -2.71 14.92 -10.92
N MET A 400 -1.79 14.61 -10.01
CA MET A 400 -0.35 14.86 -10.14
C MET A 400 0.43 13.59 -9.80
N THR A 401 1.54 13.35 -10.51
CA THR A 401 2.48 12.25 -10.24
C THR A 401 3.81 12.78 -9.71
N LEU A 402 4.25 12.23 -8.58
CA LEU A 402 5.64 12.29 -8.09
C LEU A 402 6.36 11.00 -8.49
N VAL A 403 7.62 11.13 -8.87
CA VAL A 403 8.57 10.04 -9.04
C VAL A 403 9.75 10.32 -8.12
N VAL A 404 10.00 9.44 -7.16
CA VAL A 404 11.19 9.50 -6.29
C VAL A 404 12.24 8.55 -6.87
N GLU A 405 13.44 9.05 -7.09
CA GLU A 405 14.55 8.33 -7.72
C GLU A 405 15.54 7.88 -6.65
N MET A 406 15.76 6.56 -6.59
CA MET A 406 16.55 5.84 -5.60
C MET A 406 17.58 4.97 -6.31
N VAL A 407 18.79 4.83 -5.77
CA VAL A 407 19.87 4.05 -6.41
C VAL A 407 20.69 3.24 -5.42
N ASP A 408 21.03 2.01 -5.80
CA ASP A 408 22.12 1.25 -5.20
C ASP A 408 23.45 1.77 -5.75
N LYS A 409 24.20 2.50 -4.92
CA LYS A 409 25.46 3.16 -5.27
C LYS A 409 26.57 2.18 -5.68
N LEU A 410 26.50 0.90 -5.26
CA LEU A 410 27.49 -0.13 -5.60
C LEU A 410 27.19 -0.78 -6.95
N THR A 411 25.91 -1.09 -7.21
CA THR A 411 25.52 -1.91 -8.39
C THR A 411 24.93 -1.10 -9.54
N GLY A 412 24.59 0.18 -9.31
CA GLY A 412 23.95 1.06 -10.28
C GLY A 412 22.46 0.75 -10.51
N LEU A 413 21.85 -0.11 -9.70
CA LEU A 413 20.46 -0.52 -9.86
C LEU A 413 19.53 0.63 -9.41
N GLU A 414 18.70 1.12 -10.33
CA GLU A 414 17.79 2.24 -10.10
C GLU A 414 16.39 1.76 -9.70
N PHE A 415 15.82 2.37 -8.66
CA PHE A 415 14.43 2.20 -8.26
C PHE A 415 13.71 3.56 -8.36
N ASN A 416 12.55 3.57 -9.00
CA ASN A 416 11.77 4.78 -9.22
C ASN A 416 10.40 4.52 -8.59
N LEU A 417 10.14 5.14 -7.45
CA LEU A 417 8.89 4.99 -6.71
C LEU A 417 7.91 6.03 -7.24
N VAL A 418 6.81 5.58 -7.83
CA VAL A 418 5.84 6.42 -8.53
C VAL A 418 4.59 6.56 -7.68
N TYR A 419 4.23 7.79 -7.33
CA TYR A 419 3.09 8.15 -6.49
C TYR A 419 2.15 9.06 -7.30
N THR A 420 0.86 8.79 -7.37
CA THR A 420 -0.12 9.65 -8.06
C THR A 420 -1.32 9.95 -7.16
N VAL A 421 -1.54 11.22 -6.82
CA VAL A 421 -2.71 11.69 -6.05
C VAL A 421 -3.77 12.28 -6.96
N TYR A 422 -5.04 12.00 -6.65
CA TYR A 422 -6.19 12.51 -7.39
C TYR A 422 -6.85 13.66 -6.63
N LYS A 423 -7.37 14.64 -7.38
CA LYS A 423 -7.96 15.87 -6.83
C LYS A 423 -9.38 15.70 -6.29
N LYS A 424 -10.11 14.68 -6.78
CA LYS A 424 -11.57 14.53 -6.58
C LYS A 424 -11.94 13.38 -5.64
N VAL A 425 -10.98 12.54 -5.27
CA VAL A 425 -11.15 11.35 -4.43
C VAL A 425 -10.00 11.22 -3.43
N ASP A 426 -10.25 10.65 -2.26
CA ASP A 426 -9.24 10.47 -1.21
C ASP A 426 -8.36 9.23 -1.44
N ALA A 427 -7.67 9.25 -2.58
CA ALA A 427 -6.90 8.13 -3.10
C ALA A 427 -5.52 8.53 -3.65
N LEU A 428 -4.55 7.67 -3.35
CA LEU A 428 -3.17 7.67 -3.82
C LEU A 428 -2.92 6.36 -4.60
N VAL A 429 -2.15 6.41 -5.69
CA VAL A 429 -1.74 5.22 -6.44
C VAL A 429 -0.23 5.11 -6.43
N ARG A 430 0.30 3.96 -5.97
CA ARG A 430 1.74 3.66 -5.85
C ARG A 430 2.17 2.49 -6.74
N ARG A 431 3.35 2.60 -7.35
CA ARG A 431 4.04 1.50 -8.06
C ARG A 431 5.54 1.75 -8.16
N THR A 432 6.31 0.72 -8.51
CA THR A 432 7.77 0.80 -8.58
C THR A 432 8.31 0.37 -9.95
N ILE A 433 9.21 1.19 -10.51
CA ILE A 433 9.98 0.88 -11.73
C ILE A 433 11.43 0.61 -11.35
N VAL A 434 11.92 -0.59 -11.61
CA VAL A 434 13.34 -0.98 -11.43
C VAL A 434 14.03 -0.94 -12.78
N LYS A 435 15.16 -0.23 -12.91
CA LYS A 435 16.00 -0.18 -14.13
C LYS A 435 17.40 -0.71 -13.82
N ASN A 436 17.95 -1.57 -14.68
CA ASN A 436 19.37 -1.96 -14.64
C ASN A 436 20.08 -1.23 -15.79
N PRO A 437 20.79 -0.11 -15.56
CA PRO A 437 21.29 0.74 -16.65
C PRO A 437 22.29 0.06 -17.59
N SER A 438 22.52 0.70 -18.74
CA SER A 438 23.51 0.27 -19.73
C SER A 438 24.91 0.79 -19.39
N GLY A 439 25.72 -0.05 -18.72
CA GLY A 439 27.13 0.22 -18.42
C GLY A 439 27.45 0.31 -16.92
N VAL A 440 28.74 0.56 -16.62
CA VAL A 440 29.24 0.75 -15.25
C VAL A 440 28.91 2.17 -14.77
N PRO A 441 28.48 2.40 -13.51
CA PRO A 441 28.21 3.73 -12.99
C PRO A 441 29.37 4.71 -13.22
N THR A 442 29.05 5.90 -13.74
CA THR A 442 30.04 6.84 -14.30
C THR A 442 31.08 7.30 -13.29
N ASP A 443 30.74 7.42 -12.01
CA ASP A 443 31.70 7.86 -10.98
C ASP A 443 32.72 6.77 -10.60
N LEU A 444 32.35 5.50 -10.75
CA LEU A 444 33.25 4.35 -10.53
C LEU A 444 34.28 4.17 -11.66
N SER A 445 34.11 4.82 -12.81
CA SER A 445 35.03 4.75 -13.96
C SER A 445 36.45 5.26 -13.69
N LYS A 446 36.65 5.98 -12.57
CA LYS A 446 37.92 6.61 -12.19
C LYS A 446 38.88 5.69 -11.42
N SER A 447 38.45 4.48 -11.04
CA SER A 447 39.24 3.57 -10.19
C SER A 447 40.38 2.87 -10.94
N ASN A 448 41.54 2.70 -10.30
CA ASN A 448 42.68 1.96 -10.85
C ASN A 448 42.29 0.48 -11.15
N PRO A 449 42.47 -0.02 -12.40
CA PRO A 449 41.99 -1.33 -12.83
C PRO A 449 42.68 -2.54 -12.19
N ASN A 450 43.77 -2.35 -11.42
CA ASN A 450 44.47 -3.44 -10.69
C ASN A 450 44.06 -3.56 -9.20
N THR A 451 42.92 -3.02 -8.79
CA THR A 451 42.43 -3.08 -7.39
C THR A 451 41.50 -4.27 -7.13
N LYS A 452 41.17 -4.56 -5.87
CA LYS A 452 40.08 -5.52 -5.57
C LYS A 452 38.72 -5.01 -6.06
N ALA A 453 38.50 -3.69 -6.02
CA ALA A 453 37.27 -3.05 -6.50
C ALA A 453 37.01 -3.32 -7.99
N SER A 454 38.04 -3.26 -8.84
CA SER A 454 37.89 -3.54 -10.28
C SER A 454 37.66 -5.00 -10.63
N LYS A 455 37.76 -5.94 -9.67
CA LYS A 455 37.21 -7.30 -9.83
C LYS A 455 35.73 -7.40 -9.46
N MET A 456 35.24 -6.58 -8.51
CA MET A 456 33.80 -6.44 -8.24
C MET A 456 33.07 -5.64 -9.34
N GLN A 457 33.78 -4.80 -10.10
CA GLN A 457 33.25 -4.14 -11.30
C GLN A 457 32.78 -5.13 -12.39
N GLN A 458 33.33 -6.35 -12.44
CA GLN A 458 32.87 -7.36 -13.41
C GLN A 458 31.60 -8.10 -12.96
N THR A 459 31.33 -8.25 -11.66
CA THR A 459 30.08 -8.87 -11.17
C THR A 459 28.91 -7.89 -11.13
N THR A 460 29.18 -6.59 -10.95
CA THR A 460 28.15 -5.53 -10.88
C THR A 460 27.56 -5.14 -12.24
N SER A 461 28.26 -5.35 -13.36
CA SER A 461 27.72 -5.09 -14.71
C SER A 461 26.77 -6.18 -15.24
N GLY A 462 26.53 -7.25 -14.46
CA GLY A 462 25.77 -8.44 -14.88
C GLY A 462 24.25 -8.28 -14.94
N THR A 463 23.57 -9.39 -15.24
CA THR A 463 22.09 -9.48 -15.25
C THR A 463 21.59 -9.61 -13.83
N LYS A 464 20.75 -8.66 -13.39
CA LYS A 464 20.20 -8.69 -12.03
C LYS A 464 18.95 -9.58 -11.99
N ARG A 465 18.65 -10.18 -10.84
CA ARG A 465 17.42 -10.97 -10.63
C ARG A 465 16.56 -10.34 -9.56
N ILE A 466 15.37 -9.85 -9.92
CA ILE A 466 14.39 -9.43 -8.92
C ILE A 466 13.67 -10.68 -8.41
N HIS A 467 13.66 -10.92 -7.10
CA HIS A 467 12.95 -12.05 -6.48
C HIS A 467 11.72 -11.64 -5.67
N ARG A 468 11.62 -10.36 -5.30
CA ARG A 468 10.50 -9.76 -4.60
C ARG A 468 10.38 -8.31 -5.06
N LEU A 469 9.16 -7.87 -5.39
CA LEU A 469 8.87 -6.47 -5.68
C LEU A 469 7.41 -6.18 -5.32
N MET A 470 7.22 -5.40 -4.26
CA MET A 470 5.93 -4.82 -3.92
C MET A 470 5.60 -3.67 -4.88
N SER A 471 4.38 -3.16 -4.75
CA SER A 471 3.87 -1.96 -5.42
C SER A 471 3.69 -0.81 -4.42
N ALA A 472 3.47 -1.12 -3.14
CA ALA A 472 3.45 -0.18 -2.03
C ALA A 472 3.96 -0.83 -0.73
N THR A 473 4.53 0.00 0.16
CA THR A 473 4.91 -0.35 1.54
C THR A 473 4.61 0.83 2.46
N VAL A 474 3.88 0.62 3.55
CA VAL A 474 3.55 1.68 4.52
C VAL A 474 3.80 1.17 5.94
N ASP A 475 4.55 1.95 6.72
CA ASP A 475 4.83 1.70 8.13
C ASP A 475 4.02 2.68 8.99
N PHE A 476 3.25 2.15 9.94
CA PHE A 476 2.37 2.89 10.84
C PHE A 476 2.91 2.92 12.27
N HIS A 477 2.96 4.12 12.86
CA HIS A 477 3.57 4.36 14.17
C HIS A 477 2.84 3.66 15.32
N THR A 478 1.53 3.87 15.44
CA THR A 478 0.72 3.55 16.63
C THR A 478 -0.34 2.48 16.36
N MET A 479 0.01 1.41 15.64
CA MET A 479 -0.89 0.31 15.28
C MET A 479 -0.32 -1.03 15.76
N SER A 480 -0.39 -1.27 17.06
CA SER A 480 0.13 -2.48 17.72
C SER A 480 -0.89 -3.62 17.83
N ALA A 481 -2.18 -3.33 17.67
CA ALA A 481 -3.25 -4.33 17.59
C ALA A 481 -4.38 -3.89 16.63
N PRO A 482 -4.08 -3.52 15.36
CA PRO A 482 -5.10 -3.06 14.43
C PRO A 482 -6.07 -4.17 14.05
N ARG A 483 -7.30 -3.80 13.69
CA ARG A 483 -8.24 -4.70 13.04
C ARG A 483 -7.94 -4.73 11.53
N LEU A 484 -7.67 -5.91 11.00
CA LEU A 484 -7.67 -6.13 9.55
C LEU A 484 -9.11 -6.30 9.06
N VAL A 485 -9.35 -5.84 7.84
CA VAL A 485 -10.53 -6.17 7.03
C VAL A 485 -10.03 -6.78 5.72
N THR A 486 -10.54 -7.95 5.36
CA THR A 486 -10.19 -8.66 4.11
C THR A 486 -11.43 -9.24 3.44
N LEU A 487 -11.34 -9.51 2.14
CA LEU A 487 -12.40 -10.14 1.36
C LEU A 487 -11.94 -11.55 0.94
N SER A 488 -12.36 -12.56 1.69
CA SER A 488 -11.94 -13.97 1.52
C SER A 488 -13.14 -14.90 1.31
N GLY A 489 -12.94 -16.12 0.83
CA GLY A 489 -14.05 -17.03 0.55
C GLY A 489 -13.66 -18.31 -0.19
N SER A 490 -14.56 -18.78 -1.06
CA SER A 490 -14.32 -19.91 -1.97
C SER A 490 -15.12 -19.75 -3.26
N TRP A 491 -15.02 -20.73 -4.16
CA TRP A 491 -15.88 -20.79 -5.34
C TRP A 491 -17.36 -20.86 -4.92
N ALA A 492 -18.22 -20.08 -5.58
CA ALA A 492 -19.63 -19.87 -5.23
C ALA A 492 -19.87 -19.37 -3.78
N ASN A 493 -18.87 -18.72 -3.17
CA ASN A 493 -18.90 -18.16 -1.83
C ASN A 493 -17.84 -17.04 -1.68
N GLU A 494 -17.65 -16.24 -2.73
CA GLU A 494 -16.56 -15.27 -2.88
C GLU A 494 -16.69 -14.03 -1.96
N ARG A 495 -15.55 -13.45 -1.57
CA ARG A 495 -15.46 -12.09 -0.98
C ARG A 495 -16.36 -11.83 0.24
N HIS A 496 -16.47 -12.79 1.15
CA HIS A 496 -17.05 -12.52 2.45
C HIS A 496 -16.16 -11.52 3.22
N LEU A 497 -16.79 -10.57 3.90
CA LEU A 497 -16.11 -9.65 4.80
C LEU A 497 -15.55 -10.45 5.99
N ASN A 498 -14.24 -10.50 6.11
CA ASN A 498 -13.54 -11.16 7.22
C ASN A 498 -12.75 -10.10 7.99
N THR A 499 -13.00 -9.99 9.30
CA THR A 499 -12.24 -9.08 10.16
C THR A 499 -11.60 -9.82 11.33
N GLN A 500 -10.43 -9.34 11.76
CA GLN A 500 -9.67 -9.94 12.86
C GLN A 500 -8.74 -8.89 13.48
N PHE A 501 -8.42 -9.01 14.76
CA PHE A 501 -7.32 -8.22 15.34
C PHE A 501 -5.97 -8.85 15.03
N MET A 502 -4.97 -8.01 14.78
CA MET A 502 -3.57 -8.39 14.75
C MET A 502 -2.97 -8.42 16.16
N THR A 503 -1.95 -9.24 16.32
CA THR A 503 -0.95 -9.16 17.40
C THR A 503 0.43 -9.13 16.75
N GLN A 504 1.50 -8.98 17.54
CA GLN A 504 2.88 -9.18 17.08
C GLN A 504 3.00 -10.45 16.22
N GLY A 505 3.70 -10.33 15.08
CA GLY A 505 3.77 -11.34 14.04
C GLY A 505 3.04 -10.91 12.76
N LYS A 506 2.95 -11.83 11.79
CA LYS A 506 2.54 -11.52 10.41
C LYS A 506 1.33 -12.30 9.94
N PHE A 507 0.42 -11.59 9.27
CA PHE A 507 -0.69 -12.13 8.49
C PHE A 507 -0.46 -11.88 7.00
N VAL A 508 -0.91 -12.83 6.16
CA VAL A 508 -0.71 -12.79 4.70
C VAL A 508 -2.03 -13.12 4.00
N CYS A 509 -2.48 -12.20 3.15
CA CYS A 509 -3.54 -12.41 2.16
C CYS A 509 -2.84 -12.62 0.81
N GLU A 510 -2.91 -13.82 0.21
CA GLU A 510 -2.17 -14.12 -1.02
C GLU A 510 -2.89 -15.08 -1.98
N SER A 511 -2.45 -15.09 -3.25
CA SER A 511 -2.78 -16.14 -4.21
C SER A 511 -1.54 -16.64 -4.95
N LEU A 512 -1.46 -17.96 -5.10
CA LEU A 512 -0.44 -18.71 -5.86
C LEU A 512 -1.02 -19.44 -7.08
N ARG A 513 -2.29 -19.14 -7.44
CA ARG A 513 -3.15 -19.95 -8.30
C ARG A 513 -3.08 -19.63 -9.81
N GLY A 514 -2.24 -18.66 -10.19
CA GLY A 514 -2.18 -18.03 -11.50
C GLY A 514 -3.17 -16.88 -11.70
N THR A 515 -4.22 -16.81 -10.87
CA THR A 515 -5.22 -15.75 -10.81
C THR A 515 -5.23 -15.09 -9.43
N SER A 516 -5.91 -13.96 -9.27
CA SER A 516 -6.14 -13.40 -7.93
C SER A 516 -7.07 -14.28 -7.08
N SER A 517 -7.94 -15.09 -7.71
CA SER A 517 -8.72 -16.19 -7.12
C SER A 517 -10.02 -15.85 -6.37
N HIS A 518 -10.79 -16.90 -6.12
CA HIS A 518 -12.00 -16.89 -5.30
C HIS A 518 -11.69 -16.83 -3.79
N GLN A 519 -10.52 -17.32 -3.40
CA GLN A 519 -10.17 -17.60 -2.00
C GLN A 519 -9.82 -16.33 -1.24
N HIS A 520 -9.10 -15.41 -1.90
CA HIS A 520 -8.68 -14.13 -1.36
C HIS A 520 -8.74 -13.08 -2.47
N ASN A 521 -9.37 -11.94 -2.20
CA ASN A 521 -9.28 -10.76 -3.07
C ASN A 521 -7.93 -10.07 -2.88
N PRO A 522 -7.38 -9.36 -3.89
CA PRO A 522 -6.19 -8.53 -3.72
C PRO A 522 -6.49 -7.21 -2.97
N PHE A 523 -7.14 -7.33 -1.81
CA PHE A 523 -7.60 -6.25 -0.94
C PHE A 523 -7.32 -6.57 0.54
N MET A 524 -6.87 -5.54 1.25
CA MET A 524 -6.81 -5.51 2.72
C MET A 524 -7.06 -4.06 3.16
N ALA A 525 -7.73 -3.86 4.28
CA ALA A 525 -7.75 -2.58 4.98
C ALA A 525 -7.34 -2.73 6.45
N LEU A 526 -6.74 -1.67 6.99
CA LEU A 526 -6.49 -1.48 8.42
C LEU A 526 -7.56 -0.55 9.00
N THR A 527 -7.99 -0.81 10.22
CA THR A 527 -8.77 0.14 11.02
C THR A 527 -8.59 -0.09 12.53
N ASN A 528 -8.88 0.93 13.33
CA ASN A 528 -9.00 0.83 14.77
C ASN A 528 -10.46 0.91 15.26
N ALA A 529 -11.45 0.97 14.33
CA ALA A 529 -12.87 1.02 14.67
C ALA A 529 -13.36 -0.28 15.36
N SER A 530 -14.35 -0.15 16.24
CA SER A 530 -15.10 -1.28 16.79
C SER A 530 -16.04 -1.89 15.74
N GLU A 531 -16.49 -3.12 15.97
CA GLU A 531 -17.19 -3.91 14.93
C GLU A 531 -18.56 -3.33 14.54
N ASP A 532 -19.21 -2.68 15.51
CA ASP A 532 -20.45 -1.90 15.38
C ASP A 532 -20.26 -0.55 14.65
N GLN A 533 -19.02 -0.08 14.52
CA GLN A 533 -18.67 1.23 13.95
C GLN A 533 -18.05 1.15 12.55
N LEU A 534 -17.66 -0.06 12.11
CA LEU A 534 -16.84 -0.31 10.91
C LEU A 534 -17.29 0.43 9.63
N GLU A 535 -18.59 0.50 9.35
CA GLU A 535 -19.08 1.10 8.11
C GLU A 535 -19.04 2.63 8.11
N THR A 536 -19.38 3.26 9.23
CA THR A 536 -19.76 4.69 9.27
C THR A 536 -18.77 5.61 9.99
N SER A 537 -17.82 5.07 10.77
CA SER A 537 -16.91 5.89 11.57
C SER A 537 -15.52 5.27 11.75
N GLY A 538 -14.58 6.12 12.20
CA GLY A 538 -13.20 5.73 12.47
C GLY A 538 -12.28 5.77 11.25
N ASP A 539 -10.97 5.80 11.53
CA ASP A 539 -9.91 5.79 10.52
C ASP A 539 -9.80 4.40 9.85
N VAL A 540 -9.77 4.38 8.52
CA VAL A 540 -9.62 3.20 7.66
C VAL A 540 -8.59 3.47 6.58
N TRP A 541 -7.61 2.58 6.43
CA TRP A 541 -6.58 2.61 5.38
C TRP A 541 -6.72 1.39 4.48
N GLY A 542 -7.32 1.54 3.31
CA GLY A 542 -7.57 0.49 2.34
C GLY A 542 -6.49 0.37 1.27
N PHE A 543 -6.10 -0.86 0.96
CA PHE A 543 -5.11 -1.22 -0.06
C PHE A 543 -5.73 -2.17 -1.07
N ASN A 544 -5.65 -1.86 -2.37
CA ASN A 544 -6.09 -2.74 -3.44
C ASN A 544 -5.02 -2.85 -4.54
N LEU A 545 -4.70 -4.06 -5.00
CA LEU A 545 -3.73 -4.24 -6.09
C LEU A 545 -4.44 -4.35 -7.44
N VAL A 546 -4.03 -3.51 -8.40
CA VAL A 546 -4.52 -3.46 -9.78
C VAL A 546 -3.85 -4.58 -10.59
N TYR A 547 -4.11 -5.83 -10.20
CA TYR A 547 -3.53 -7.03 -10.79
C TYR A 547 -4.43 -8.26 -10.58
N SER A 548 -4.50 -9.11 -11.61
CA SER A 548 -5.41 -10.26 -11.68
C SER A 548 -4.69 -11.61 -11.59
N GLY A 549 -3.38 -11.60 -11.33
CA GLY A 549 -2.55 -12.79 -11.13
C GLY A 549 -2.17 -13.02 -9.66
N ASN A 550 -1.07 -13.76 -9.44
CA ASN A 550 -0.55 -14.05 -8.09
C ASN A 550 -0.13 -12.76 -7.37
N PHE A 551 -0.82 -12.43 -6.28
CA PHE A 551 -0.56 -11.27 -5.44
C PHE A 551 -0.16 -11.68 -4.02
N MET A 552 0.39 -10.72 -3.28
CA MET A 552 0.57 -10.76 -1.83
C MET A 552 0.20 -9.40 -1.26
N VAL A 553 -0.69 -9.38 -0.26
CA VAL A 553 -0.86 -8.27 0.68
C VAL A 553 -0.63 -8.82 2.07
N GLU A 554 0.46 -8.42 2.71
CA GLU A 554 0.83 -8.88 4.05
C GLU A 554 0.86 -7.72 5.03
N CYS A 555 0.49 -8.00 6.28
CA CYS A 555 0.52 -7.08 7.41
C CYS A 555 1.33 -7.72 8.54
N GLU A 556 2.37 -7.04 9.01
CA GLU A 556 3.16 -7.47 10.16
C GLU A 556 3.13 -6.43 11.27
N VAL A 557 2.87 -6.86 12.50
CA VAL A 557 3.13 -6.07 13.70
C VAL A 557 4.49 -6.49 14.24
N ALA A 558 5.45 -5.57 14.26
CA ALA A 558 6.80 -5.79 14.77
C ALA A 558 6.83 -5.84 16.31
N GLU A 559 7.96 -6.26 16.89
CA GLU A 559 8.22 -6.23 18.34
C GLU A 559 8.12 -4.82 18.95
N THR A 560 8.31 -3.79 18.13
CA THR A 560 8.15 -2.37 18.49
C THR A 560 6.68 -1.91 18.52
N GLY A 561 5.71 -2.78 18.21
CA GLY A 561 4.29 -2.43 18.10
C GLY A 561 3.94 -1.68 16.82
N ARG A 562 4.88 -1.52 15.88
CA ARG A 562 4.65 -0.87 14.57
C ARG A 562 4.04 -1.84 13.57
N THR A 563 3.08 -1.39 12.78
CA THR A 563 2.52 -2.16 11.67
C THR A 563 3.21 -1.81 10.36
N ARG A 564 3.72 -2.80 9.62
CA ARG A 564 4.06 -2.69 8.20
C ARG A 564 2.99 -3.36 7.35
N ILE A 565 2.48 -2.69 6.32
CA ILE A 565 1.81 -3.34 5.19
C ILE A 565 2.68 -3.30 3.94
N ASN A 566 2.73 -4.44 3.24
CA ASN A 566 3.31 -4.62 1.92
C ASN A 566 2.24 -5.14 0.95
N ALA A 567 2.12 -4.56 -0.25
CA ALA A 567 1.17 -5.01 -1.26
C ALA A 567 1.82 -5.08 -2.65
N GLY A 568 1.74 -6.22 -3.35
CA GLY A 568 2.30 -6.37 -4.71
C GLY A 568 2.30 -7.80 -5.28
N VAL A 569 3.22 -8.08 -6.20
CA VAL A 569 3.33 -9.38 -6.90
C VAL A 569 3.88 -10.45 -5.96
N ASN A 570 3.29 -11.65 -5.98
CA ASN A 570 3.62 -12.70 -5.02
C ASN A 570 5.07 -13.24 -5.16
N PRO A 571 5.95 -13.07 -4.15
CA PRO A 571 7.35 -13.50 -4.22
C PRO A 571 7.57 -15.02 -4.26
N ASN A 572 6.60 -15.84 -3.84
CA ASN A 572 6.72 -17.30 -3.90
C ASN A 572 6.63 -17.82 -5.35
N SER A 573 6.09 -17.02 -6.27
CA SER A 573 5.81 -17.39 -7.67
C SER A 573 6.55 -16.56 -8.72
N PHE A 574 7.46 -15.68 -8.30
CA PHE A 574 8.05 -14.64 -9.13
C PHE A 574 9.58 -14.57 -9.02
N ARG A 575 10.29 -14.72 -10.15
CA ARG A 575 11.72 -14.34 -10.29
C ARG A 575 11.88 -13.69 -11.67
N TRP A 576 12.37 -12.46 -11.74
CA TRP A 576 12.50 -11.71 -13.00
C TRP A 576 13.95 -11.41 -13.36
N HIS A 577 14.37 -11.75 -14.58
CA HIS A 577 15.69 -11.42 -15.10
C HIS A 577 15.67 -10.02 -15.69
N LEU A 578 16.58 -9.19 -15.21
CA LEU A 578 16.75 -7.81 -15.62
C LEU A 578 18.14 -7.63 -16.26
N PRO A 579 18.28 -7.88 -17.58
CA PRO A 579 19.48 -7.55 -18.35
C PRO A 579 19.91 -6.09 -18.21
N SER A 580 21.17 -5.79 -18.53
CA SER A 580 21.63 -4.40 -18.62
C SER A 580 20.93 -3.70 -19.80
N GLY A 581 20.37 -2.51 -19.53
CA GLY A 581 19.49 -1.75 -20.41
C GLY A 581 17.99 -1.98 -20.19
N ASP A 582 17.58 -3.05 -19.51
CA ASP A 582 16.16 -3.39 -19.30
C ASP A 582 15.57 -2.73 -18.03
N ALA A 583 14.24 -2.64 -18.01
CA ALA A 583 13.44 -2.18 -16.87
C ALA A 583 12.29 -3.16 -16.58
N PHE A 584 11.89 -3.26 -15.32
CA PHE A 584 10.66 -3.90 -14.87
C PHE A 584 9.78 -2.87 -14.14
N GLU A 585 8.47 -2.99 -14.25
CA GLU A 585 7.49 -2.09 -13.64
C GLU A 585 6.42 -2.95 -12.96
N SER A 586 6.22 -2.76 -11.66
CA SER A 586 5.20 -3.47 -10.89
C SER A 586 3.79 -3.08 -11.38
N PRO A 587 2.76 -3.91 -11.15
CA PRO A 587 1.38 -3.43 -11.11
C PRO A 587 1.26 -2.27 -10.11
N GLU A 588 0.18 -1.50 -10.19
CA GLU A 588 -0.07 -0.41 -9.25
C GLU A 588 -1.00 -0.82 -8.09
N CYS A 589 -0.73 -0.28 -6.91
CA CYS A 589 -1.56 -0.43 -5.73
C CYS A 589 -2.27 0.89 -5.43
N VAL A 590 -3.57 0.80 -5.23
CA VAL A 590 -4.46 1.89 -4.88
C VAL A 590 -4.59 1.93 -3.36
N LEU A 591 -4.25 3.06 -2.78
CA LEU A 591 -4.29 3.37 -1.36
C LEU A 591 -5.42 4.39 -1.15
N VAL A 592 -6.40 4.07 -0.30
CA VAL A 592 -7.53 4.95 0.05
C VAL A 592 -7.55 5.14 1.56
N TYR A 593 -7.78 6.37 2.02
CA TYR A 593 -8.07 6.64 3.43
C TYR A 593 -9.50 7.14 3.60
N SER A 594 -10.10 6.81 4.73
CA SER A 594 -11.37 7.33 5.21
C SER A 594 -11.27 7.59 6.71
N ALA A 595 -11.72 8.77 7.17
CA ALA A 595 -11.94 9.04 8.59
C ALA A 595 -13.37 8.66 9.06
N ARG A 596 -14.15 8.02 8.17
CA ARG A 596 -15.58 7.74 8.31
C ARG A 596 -15.92 6.33 7.81
N GLY A 597 -15.18 5.34 8.30
CA GLY A 597 -15.48 3.92 8.09
C GLY A 597 -15.34 3.41 6.65
N LEU A 598 -15.73 2.14 6.48
CA LEU A 598 -15.68 1.36 5.25
C LEU A 598 -16.63 1.88 4.16
N GLU A 599 -17.76 2.52 4.51
CA GLU A 599 -18.71 3.07 3.55
C GLU A 599 -18.05 4.22 2.76
N THR A 600 -17.45 5.19 3.46
CA THR A 600 -16.72 6.29 2.82
C THR A 600 -15.53 5.76 2.02
N MET A 601 -14.73 4.83 2.58
CA MET A 601 -13.61 4.20 1.85
C MET A 601 -14.09 3.52 0.56
N SER A 602 -15.20 2.79 0.60
CA SER A 602 -15.78 2.11 -0.56
C SER A 602 -16.28 3.10 -1.61
N HIS A 603 -16.90 4.21 -1.20
CA HIS A 603 -17.29 5.28 -2.12
C HIS A 603 -16.08 5.92 -2.83
N GLU A 604 -14.98 6.18 -2.13
CA GLU A 604 -13.76 6.71 -2.78
C GLU A 604 -13.14 5.70 -3.77
N PHE A 605 -13.14 4.40 -3.47
CA PHE A 605 -12.77 3.35 -4.44
C PHE A 605 -13.72 3.31 -5.65
N HIS A 606 -15.04 3.37 -5.42
CA HIS A 606 -16.05 3.36 -6.49
C HIS A 606 -15.94 4.59 -7.39
N ASP A 607 -15.69 5.77 -6.84
CA ASP A 607 -15.49 6.99 -7.61
C ASP A 607 -14.18 6.96 -8.39
N LEU A 608 -13.10 6.48 -7.78
CA LEU A 608 -11.82 6.32 -8.45
C LEU A 608 -11.95 5.35 -9.66
N TYR A 609 -12.54 4.18 -9.46
CA TYR A 609 -12.61 3.17 -10.52
C TYR A 609 -13.61 3.51 -11.63
N ARG A 610 -14.75 4.14 -11.31
CA ARG A 610 -15.69 4.62 -12.33
C ARG A 610 -15.09 5.72 -13.21
N ASN A 611 -14.37 6.69 -12.61
CA ASN A 611 -13.85 7.82 -13.35
C ASN A 611 -12.51 7.55 -14.07
N TYR A 612 -11.67 6.65 -13.54
CA TYR A 612 -10.28 6.51 -13.99
C TYR A 612 -9.86 5.09 -14.42
N LEU A 613 -10.61 4.03 -14.07
CA LEU A 613 -10.29 2.66 -14.48
C LEU A 613 -11.22 2.15 -15.59
N ILE A 614 -12.53 2.14 -15.37
CA ILE A 614 -13.53 1.72 -16.38
C ILE A 614 -13.37 2.59 -17.63
N ALA A 615 -13.31 1.98 -18.82
CA ALA A 615 -13.04 2.71 -20.06
C ALA A 615 -14.17 3.71 -20.40
N ASP A 616 -13.80 4.94 -20.75
CA ASP A 616 -14.69 6.11 -20.90
C ASP A 616 -15.94 5.82 -21.77
N ARG A 617 -15.79 4.97 -22.79
CA ARG A 617 -16.86 4.54 -23.70
C ARG A 617 -18.01 3.74 -23.05
N TRP A 618 -17.82 3.30 -21.81
CA TRP A 618 -18.81 2.61 -20.97
C TRP A 618 -19.31 3.47 -19.79
N LEU A 619 -18.68 4.62 -19.53
CA LEU A 619 -19.08 5.50 -18.42
C LEU A 619 -20.50 6.03 -18.66
N GLY A 620 -21.36 5.91 -17.64
CA GLY A 620 -22.78 6.27 -17.73
C GLY A 620 -23.66 5.32 -18.57
N LYS A 621 -23.11 4.27 -19.20
CA LYS A 621 -23.88 3.27 -19.94
C LYS A 621 -24.30 2.11 -19.05
N ILE A 622 -25.55 2.14 -18.61
CA ILE A 622 -26.25 1.00 -17.98
C ILE A 622 -26.06 -0.24 -18.88
N PRO A 623 -25.71 -1.42 -18.34
CA PRO A 623 -25.72 -2.67 -19.09
C PRO A 623 -27.14 -3.15 -19.40
N SER A 624 -27.32 -3.67 -20.60
CA SER A 624 -28.56 -4.27 -21.09
C SER A 624 -28.97 -5.45 -20.19
N VAL A 625 -30.26 -5.57 -19.87
CA VAL A 625 -30.81 -6.69 -19.11
C VAL A 625 -30.69 -7.96 -19.96
N LEU A 626 -29.79 -8.86 -19.56
CA LEU A 626 -29.46 -10.07 -20.31
C LEU A 626 -30.07 -11.33 -19.70
N LEU A 627 -30.35 -12.32 -20.56
CA LEU A 627 -30.63 -13.69 -20.17
C LEU A 627 -29.56 -14.61 -20.76
N ASN A 628 -28.97 -15.46 -19.92
CA ASN A 628 -27.90 -16.39 -20.30
C ASN A 628 -28.45 -17.83 -20.43
N THR A 629 -28.01 -18.58 -21.45
CA THR A 629 -28.56 -19.92 -21.72
C THR A 629 -28.08 -21.02 -20.76
N TRP A 630 -27.06 -20.78 -19.92
CA TRP A 630 -26.35 -21.83 -19.17
C TRP A 630 -27.27 -22.67 -18.27
N GLU A 631 -27.94 -22.09 -17.29
CA GLU A 631 -28.80 -22.89 -16.38
C GLU A 631 -30.12 -23.33 -17.04
N ALA A 632 -30.49 -22.71 -18.17
CA ALA A 632 -31.69 -23.05 -18.92
C ALA A 632 -31.51 -24.29 -19.84
N MET A 633 -30.29 -24.57 -20.31
CA MET A 633 -30.02 -25.62 -21.32
C MET A 633 -28.75 -26.45 -21.05
N TYR A 634 -27.82 -25.96 -20.24
CA TYR A 634 -26.43 -26.44 -20.15
C TYR A 634 -25.85 -26.61 -21.58
N PHE A 635 -25.33 -27.80 -21.91
CA PHE A 635 -24.77 -28.09 -23.23
C PHE A 635 -25.82 -28.43 -24.31
N ASP A 636 -27.11 -28.60 -23.95
CA ASP A 636 -28.21 -29.01 -24.83
C ASP A 636 -28.81 -27.81 -25.61
N VAL A 637 -27.95 -26.87 -25.99
CA VAL A 637 -28.25 -25.70 -26.82
C VAL A 637 -28.42 -26.09 -28.30
N SER A 638 -29.33 -25.43 -28.99
CA SER A 638 -29.46 -25.48 -30.45
C SER A 638 -30.15 -24.22 -30.97
N HIS A 639 -29.99 -23.92 -32.26
CA HIS A 639 -30.58 -22.75 -32.92
C HIS A 639 -32.07 -22.56 -32.56
N ALA A 640 -32.88 -23.61 -32.71
CA ALA A 640 -34.32 -23.56 -32.45
C ALA A 640 -34.64 -23.23 -30.98
N LYS A 641 -33.95 -23.87 -30.03
CA LYS A 641 -34.17 -23.67 -28.59
C LYS A 641 -33.76 -22.27 -28.14
N VAL A 642 -32.61 -21.78 -28.61
CA VAL A 642 -32.12 -20.44 -28.25
C VAL A 642 -33.04 -19.36 -28.84
N LEU A 643 -33.56 -19.56 -30.05
CA LEU A 643 -34.56 -18.67 -30.65
C LEU A 643 -35.91 -18.70 -29.93
N GLU A 644 -36.35 -19.86 -29.43
CA GLU A 644 -37.56 -19.99 -28.60
C GLU A 644 -37.39 -19.24 -27.27
N LEU A 645 -36.26 -19.44 -26.58
CA LEU A 645 -35.95 -18.71 -25.35
C LEU A 645 -35.84 -17.20 -25.58
N ALA A 646 -35.21 -16.76 -26.68
CA ALA A 646 -35.12 -15.34 -27.04
C ALA A 646 -36.50 -14.70 -27.24
N LYS A 647 -37.44 -15.38 -27.90
CA LYS A 647 -38.83 -14.89 -28.07
C LYS A 647 -39.56 -14.75 -26.73
N ALA A 648 -39.39 -15.70 -25.82
CA ALA A 648 -39.95 -15.62 -24.47
C ALA A 648 -39.32 -14.49 -23.63
N ALA A 649 -37.99 -14.34 -23.72
CA ALA A 649 -37.23 -13.30 -23.02
C ALA A 649 -37.60 -11.88 -23.51
N GLN A 650 -37.68 -11.69 -24.83
CA GLN A 650 -38.12 -10.45 -25.46
C GLN A 650 -39.55 -10.07 -25.03
N SER A 651 -40.45 -11.06 -24.95
CA SER A 651 -41.83 -10.86 -24.47
C SER A 651 -41.90 -10.46 -22.98
N ALA A 652 -40.84 -10.72 -22.21
CA ALA A 652 -40.69 -10.31 -20.81
C ALA A 652 -39.88 -9.00 -20.63
N GLY A 653 -39.43 -8.36 -21.72
CA GLY A 653 -38.64 -7.13 -21.68
C GLY A 653 -37.14 -7.33 -21.46
N VAL A 654 -36.60 -8.53 -21.68
CA VAL A 654 -35.15 -8.78 -21.71
C VAL A 654 -34.56 -8.18 -22.99
N GLU A 655 -33.42 -7.51 -22.88
CA GLU A 655 -32.80 -6.73 -23.96
C GLU A 655 -31.74 -7.55 -24.73
N MET A 656 -31.08 -8.51 -24.06
CA MET A 656 -30.01 -9.34 -24.65
C MET A 656 -30.19 -10.84 -24.36
N ILE A 657 -29.88 -11.69 -25.33
CA ILE A 657 -29.67 -13.13 -25.10
C ILE A 657 -28.16 -13.45 -25.19
N VAL A 658 -27.64 -14.21 -24.23
CA VAL A 658 -26.24 -14.66 -24.19
C VAL A 658 -26.16 -16.17 -24.38
N LEU A 659 -25.56 -16.61 -25.48
CA LEU A 659 -25.29 -18.01 -25.77
C LEU A 659 -24.03 -18.47 -25.00
N ASP A 660 -24.24 -19.35 -24.03
CA ASP A 660 -23.19 -19.87 -23.14
C ASP A 660 -22.51 -21.15 -23.68
N ASP A 661 -21.72 -21.85 -22.84
CA ASP A 661 -20.93 -23.04 -23.24
C ASP A 661 -21.76 -24.12 -23.96
N GLY A 662 -21.16 -24.81 -24.94
CA GLY A 662 -21.82 -25.85 -25.75
C GLY A 662 -22.02 -25.54 -27.24
N TRP A 663 -21.67 -24.33 -27.71
CA TRP A 663 -21.94 -23.88 -29.09
C TRP A 663 -20.91 -24.30 -30.15
N PHE A 664 -19.75 -24.82 -29.74
CA PHE A 664 -18.57 -25.02 -30.58
C PHE A 664 -18.10 -26.48 -30.65
N GLY A 665 -17.38 -26.85 -31.72
CA GLY A 665 -16.71 -28.15 -31.85
C GLY A 665 -17.64 -29.36 -31.67
N GLU A 666 -17.27 -30.27 -30.77
CA GLU A 666 -18.10 -31.38 -30.28
C GLU A 666 -18.48 -31.17 -28.79
N ARG A 667 -18.78 -29.94 -28.38
CA ARG A 667 -19.00 -29.55 -26.97
C ARG A 667 -20.39 -30.00 -26.46
N GLU A 668 -20.52 -31.29 -26.20
CA GLU A 668 -21.68 -31.89 -25.51
C GLU A 668 -21.51 -31.93 -23.98
N ASP A 669 -20.27 -31.76 -23.50
CA ASP A 669 -19.91 -31.74 -22.09
C ASP A 669 -18.59 -30.97 -21.88
N ALA A 670 -18.16 -30.84 -20.62
CA ALA A 670 -16.93 -30.13 -20.26
C ALA A 670 -15.62 -30.86 -20.67
N THR A 671 -15.67 -32.11 -21.15
CA THR A 671 -14.49 -32.98 -21.38
C THR A 671 -13.79 -32.74 -22.71
N SER A 672 -14.39 -31.98 -23.63
CA SER A 672 -13.87 -31.85 -24.99
C SER A 672 -14.06 -30.48 -25.63
N SER A 673 -13.34 -30.25 -26.72
CA SER A 673 -13.47 -29.11 -27.64
C SER A 673 -13.01 -27.73 -27.15
N LEU A 674 -12.60 -27.52 -25.89
CA LEU A 674 -11.93 -26.26 -25.53
C LEU A 674 -10.66 -26.09 -26.38
N GLY A 675 -10.45 -24.87 -26.85
CA GLY A 675 -9.45 -24.51 -27.86
C GLY A 675 -9.96 -24.59 -29.31
N ASP A 676 -10.96 -25.41 -29.59
CA ASP A 676 -11.52 -25.62 -30.93
C ASP A 676 -12.65 -24.62 -31.24
N TRP A 677 -12.32 -23.33 -31.25
CA TRP A 677 -13.26 -22.24 -31.50
C TRP A 677 -13.71 -22.22 -32.98
N TYR A 678 -14.74 -23.01 -33.28
CA TYR A 678 -15.56 -23.00 -34.50
C TYR A 678 -16.96 -23.52 -34.16
N GLU A 679 -17.97 -22.96 -34.80
CA GLU A 679 -19.38 -23.30 -34.56
C GLU A 679 -19.71 -24.77 -34.83
N ASP A 680 -20.59 -25.36 -34.02
CA ASP A 680 -21.10 -26.71 -34.25
C ASP A 680 -22.28 -26.68 -35.23
N SER A 681 -22.02 -27.00 -36.50
CA SER A 681 -23.03 -27.04 -37.55
C SER A 681 -24.13 -28.09 -37.35
N ARG A 682 -24.01 -28.98 -36.34
CA ARG A 682 -25.08 -29.92 -35.93
C ARG A 682 -26.14 -29.23 -35.06
N LYS A 683 -25.71 -28.27 -34.23
CA LYS A 683 -26.56 -27.44 -33.35
C LYS A 683 -27.04 -26.15 -34.04
N PHE A 684 -26.25 -25.62 -34.96
CA PHE A 684 -26.50 -24.36 -35.69
C PHE A 684 -26.31 -24.58 -37.20
N PRO A 685 -27.32 -25.12 -37.92
CA PRO A 685 -27.17 -25.51 -39.33
C PRO A 685 -27.02 -24.34 -40.31
N GLU A 686 -27.42 -23.12 -39.92
CA GLU A 686 -27.11 -21.86 -40.64
C GLU A 686 -25.90 -21.09 -40.06
N GLY A 687 -25.17 -21.73 -39.14
CA GLY A 687 -24.14 -21.10 -38.32
C GLY A 687 -24.70 -20.09 -37.29
N LEU A 688 -23.80 -19.55 -36.47
CA LEU A 688 -24.11 -18.43 -35.59
C LEU A 688 -24.64 -17.20 -36.36
N PRO A 689 -24.16 -16.85 -37.58
CA PRO A 689 -24.75 -15.76 -38.35
C PRO A 689 -26.22 -15.97 -38.67
N GLY A 690 -26.72 -17.22 -38.71
CA GLY A 690 -28.15 -17.53 -38.81
C GLY A 690 -28.92 -17.05 -37.57
N LEU A 691 -28.55 -17.59 -36.42
CA LEU A 691 -29.18 -17.29 -35.13
C LEU A 691 -29.12 -15.79 -34.78
N VAL A 692 -27.96 -15.14 -34.97
CA VAL A 692 -27.78 -13.72 -34.61
C VAL A 692 -28.69 -12.81 -35.44
N ARG A 693 -28.85 -13.08 -36.75
CA ARG A 693 -29.81 -12.32 -37.59
C ARG A 693 -31.24 -12.43 -37.07
N GLU A 694 -31.66 -13.62 -36.64
CA GLU A 694 -33.03 -13.83 -36.14
C GLU A 694 -33.24 -13.21 -34.75
N VAL A 695 -32.25 -13.26 -33.87
CA VAL A 695 -32.29 -12.58 -32.56
C VAL A 695 -32.36 -11.06 -32.73
N ASN A 696 -31.49 -10.47 -33.57
CA ASN A 696 -31.56 -9.03 -33.83
C ASN A 696 -32.87 -8.62 -34.54
N ALA A 697 -33.50 -9.51 -35.32
CA ALA A 697 -34.82 -9.27 -35.90
C ALA A 697 -35.97 -9.28 -34.88
N LEU A 698 -35.77 -9.78 -33.65
CA LEU A 698 -36.69 -9.60 -32.52
C LEU A 698 -36.49 -8.25 -31.80
N GLY A 699 -35.44 -7.49 -32.16
CA GLY A 699 -35.02 -6.27 -31.48
C GLY A 699 -34.09 -6.50 -30.27
N MET A 700 -33.52 -7.71 -30.11
CA MET A 700 -32.59 -8.03 -29.03
C MET A 700 -31.12 -7.90 -29.45
N GLU A 701 -30.26 -7.53 -28.50
CA GLU A 701 -28.81 -7.69 -28.61
C GLU A 701 -28.40 -9.17 -28.45
N PHE A 702 -27.22 -9.54 -28.97
CA PHE A 702 -26.68 -10.89 -28.85
C PHE A 702 -25.28 -10.90 -28.20
N GLY A 703 -25.12 -11.77 -27.22
CA GLY A 703 -23.85 -12.03 -26.55
C GLY A 703 -23.40 -13.49 -26.63
N ILE A 704 -22.11 -13.76 -26.43
CA ILE A 704 -21.56 -15.12 -26.50
C ILE A 704 -20.50 -15.40 -25.41
N TRP A 705 -20.39 -16.66 -24.99
CA TRP A 705 -19.37 -17.15 -24.05
C TRP A 705 -18.14 -17.72 -24.77
N VAL A 706 -16.96 -17.51 -24.19
CA VAL A 706 -15.68 -18.13 -24.58
C VAL A 706 -14.80 -18.42 -23.36
N GLU A 707 -14.01 -19.48 -23.41
CA GLU A 707 -13.00 -19.82 -22.38
C GLU A 707 -11.59 -19.97 -23.02
N PRO A 708 -11.02 -18.90 -23.58
CA PRO A 708 -9.83 -18.97 -24.43
C PRO A 708 -8.52 -19.29 -23.67
N GLU A 709 -8.52 -19.22 -22.34
CA GLU A 709 -7.47 -19.75 -21.44
C GLU A 709 -7.15 -21.24 -21.61
N MET A 710 -8.06 -22.02 -22.22
CA MET A 710 -8.13 -23.46 -21.97
C MET A 710 -8.16 -24.32 -23.22
N VAL A 711 -7.74 -25.58 -23.03
CA VAL A 711 -7.77 -26.62 -24.05
C VAL A 711 -8.06 -27.99 -23.42
N ASN A 712 -8.99 -28.76 -23.97
CA ASN A 712 -9.21 -30.15 -23.54
C ASN A 712 -8.21 -31.09 -24.24
N VAL A 713 -7.84 -32.21 -23.61
CA VAL A 713 -7.05 -33.26 -24.27
C VAL A 713 -7.80 -33.85 -25.48
N LYS A 714 -9.13 -33.98 -25.39
CA LYS A 714 -10.03 -34.23 -26.54
C LYS A 714 -10.32 -32.91 -27.29
N SER A 715 -9.32 -32.38 -27.99
CA SER A 715 -9.46 -31.26 -28.94
C SER A 715 -8.57 -31.46 -30.18
N ALA A 716 -8.89 -30.82 -31.30
CA ALA A 716 -8.01 -30.75 -32.47
C ALA A 716 -6.80 -29.86 -32.18
N LEU A 717 -6.97 -28.77 -31.41
CA LEU A 717 -5.88 -27.92 -30.93
C LEU A 717 -4.82 -28.74 -30.16
N TYR A 718 -5.21 -29.50 -29.13
CA TYR A 718 -4.26 -30.30 -28.34
C TYR A 718 -3.62 -31.43 -29.17
N LYS A 719 -4.37 -32.11 -30.04
CA LYS A 719 -3.82 -33.14 -30.95
C LYS A 719 -2.71 -32.59 -31.84
N LYS A 720 -2.85 -31.34 -32.31
CA LYS A 720 -1.89 -30.66 -33.21
C LYS A 720 -0.75 -29.97 -32.45
N HIS A 721 -1.02 -29.41 -31.28
CA HIS A 721 -0.10 -28.59 -30.51
C HIS A 721 -0.08 -28.95 -28.99
N PRO A 722 0.24 -30.21 -28.61
CA PRO A 722 0.18 -30.66 -27.21
C PRO A 722 1.24 -30.02 -26.29
N ALA A 723 2.21 -29.31 -26.90
CA ALA A 723 3.23 -28.52 -26.23
C ALA A 723 2.83 -27.05 -26.01
N TRP A 724 1.62 -26.62 -26.42
CA TRP A 724 1.09 -25.27 -26.14
C TRP A 724 0.41 -25.12 -24.78
N CYS A 725 0.28 -26.21 -24.02
CA CYS A 725 -0.18 -26.14 -22.62
C CYS A 725 0.98 -25.77 -21.68
N LEU A 726 0.65 -25.24 -20.49
CA LEU A 726 1.57 -25.25 -19.36
C LEU A 726 1.81 -26.70 -18.92
N ASN A 727 3.07 -27.13 -18.95
CA ASN A 727 3.59 -28.34 -18.30
C ASN A 727 5.12 -28.34 -18.38
N GLN A 728 5.82 -29.05 -17.48
CA GLN A 728 7.22 -29.38 -17.71
C GLN A 728 7.34 -30.55 -18.71
N GLN A 729 8.03 -30.37 -19.85
CA GLN A 729 8.37 -31.48 -20.74
C GLN A 729 9.17 -32.56 -20.00
N GLY A 730 8.94 -33.83 -20.36
CA GLY A 730 9.50 -34.99 -19.65
C GLY A 730 8.71 -35.44 -18.42
N ARG A 731 7.72 -34.66 -17.93
CA ARG A 731 6.72 -35.16 -16.97
C ARG A 731 5.51 -35.70 -17.72
N ASN A 732 5.19 -36.97 -17.48
CA ASN A 732 4.05 -37.65 -18.09
C ASN A 732 2.71 -37.41 -17.36
N PHE A 733 2.76 -36.84 -16.15
CA PHE A 733 1.58 -36.43 -15.40
C PHE A 733 1.19 -34.98 -15.75
N ARG A 734 -0.11 -34.72 -15.87
CA ARG A 734 -0.72 -33.39 -15.92
C ARG A 734 -1.89 -33.37 -14.95
N CYS A 735 -2.03 -32.32 -14.15
CA CYS A 735 -3.21 -32.13 -13.31
C CYS A 735 -4.32 -31.50 -14.15
N GLU A 736 -5.47 -32.16 -14.27
CA GLU A 736 -6.66 -31.62 -14.93
C GLU A 736 -7.69 -31.15 -13.89
N GLY A 737 -8.06 -29.87 -13.97
CA GLY A 737 -9.28 -29.35 -13.35
C GLY A 737 -10.37 -29.28 -14.41
N ARG A 738 -11.61 -29.71 -14.11
CA ARG A 738 -12.74 -29.77 -15.07
C ARG A 738 -12.43 -30.49 -16.40
N ASN A 739 -11.49 -31.45 -16.40
CA ASN A 739 -11.02 -32.23 -17.58
C ASN A 739 -10.33 -31.38 -18.69
N GLN A 740 -9.75 -30.25 -18.30
CA GLN A 740 -9.13 -29.26 -19.21
C GLN A 740 -7.75 -28.82 -18.71
N LEU A 741 -6.90 -28.38 -19.64
CA LEU A 741 -5.54 -27.88 -19.41
C LEU A 741 -5.46 -26.38 -19.75
N VAL A 742 -4.50 -25.70 -19.13
CA VAL A 742 -4.26 -24.26 -19.36
C VAL A 742 -3.29 -24.06 -20.53
N LEU A 743 -3.62 -23.16 -21.45
CA LEU A 743 -2.74 -22.74 -22.55
C LEU A 743 -1.62 -21.82 -22.06
N ASP A 744 -0.40 -21.97 -22.58
CA ASP A 744 0.76 -21.18 -22.20
C ASP A 744 0.73 -19.79 -22.85
N PHE A 745 -0.04 -18.88 -22.25
CA PHE A 745 -0.16 -17.49 -22.69
C PHE A 745 1.13 -16.66 -22.55
N SER A 746 2.23 -17.19 -22.02
CA SER A 746 3.54 -16.54 -22.13
C SER A 746 4.06 -16.51 -23.57
N ARG A 747 3.48 -17.31 -24.47
CA ARG A 747 3.93 -17.54 -25.85
C ARG A 747 3.14 -16.73 -26.87
N ALA A 748 3.87 -16.07 -27.77
CA ALA A 748 3.29 -15.21 -28.80
C ALA A 748 2.42 -15.98 -29.81
N GLU A 749 2.78 -17.23 -30.15
CA GLU A 749 1.99 -18.06 -31.06
C GLU A 749 0.66 -18.55 -30.47
N VAL A 750 0.61 -18.75 -29.13
CA VAL A 750 -0.62 -19.12 -28.40
C VAL A 750 -1.56 -17.92 -28.33
N GLN A 751 -1.03 -16.75 -27.91
CA GLN A 751 -1.77 -15.49 -27.94
C GLN A 751 -2.34 -15.20 -29.33
N LYS A 752 -1.49 -15.31 -30.37
CA LYS A 752 -1.88 -15.03 -31.75
C LYS A 752 -2.99 -15.97 -32.25
N TYR A 753 -2.92 -17.27 -31.93
CA TYR A 753 -3.98 -18.21 -32.27
C TYR A 753 -5.33 -17.78 -31.67
N VAL A 754 -5.33 -17.36 -30.40
CA VAL A 754 -6.54 -16.87 -29.73
C VAL A 754 -7.01 -15.54 -30.32
N GLU A 755 -6.10 -14.61 -30.61
CA GLU A 755 -6.39 -13.34 -31.29
C GLU A 755 -7.09 -13.60 -32.64
N GLU A 756 -6.55 -14.50 -33.48
CA GLU A 756 -7.14 -14.90 -34.77
C GLU A 756 -8.51 -15.58 -34.62
N LYS A 757 -8.69 -16.41 -33.58
CA LYS A 757 -9.96 -17.13 -33.33
C LYS A 757 -11.08 -16.23 -32.83
N LEU A 758 -10.79 -15.36 -31.86
CA LEU A 758 -11.77 -14.43 -31.32
C LEU A 758 -12.07 -13.29 -32.31
N GLU A 759 -11.09 -12.89 -33.14
CA GLU A 759 -11.33 -12.02 -34.29
C GLU A 759 -12.32 -12.64 -35.28
N ALA A 760 -12.10 -13.89 -35.70
CA ALA A 760 -12.97 -14.55 -36.66
C ALA A 760 -14.41 -14.71 -36.14
N LEU A 761 -14.55 -15.02 -34.85
CA LEU A 761 -15.85 -15.13 -34.17
C LEU A 761 -16.60 -13.78 -34.16
N LEU A 762 -15.98 -12.74 -33.58
CA LEU A 762 -16.60 -11.41 -33.43
C LEU A 762 -16.78 -10.66 -34.77
N SER A 763 -16.07 -11.07 -35.82
CA SER A 763 -16.25 -10.51 -37.18
C SER A 763 -17.30 -11.24 -38.01
N SER A 764 -17.85 -12.38 -37.53
CA SER A 764 -18.81 -13.19 -38.29
C SER A 764 -20.24 -12.66 -38.26
N SER A 765 -20.60 -11.98 -37.17
CA SER A 765 -21.98 -11.72 -36.75
C SER A 765 -22.03 -10.44 -35.90
N ASN A 766 -23.21 -9.84 -35.74
CA ASN A 766 -23.42 -8.72 -34.80
C ASN A 766 -23.48 -9.22 -33.35
N ILE A 767 -22.30 -9.51 -32.79
CA ILE A 767 -22.11 -9.87 -31.38
C ILE A 767 -21.69 -8.60 -30.64
N GLU A 768 -22.43 -8.23 -29.59
CA GLU A 768 -22.24 -6.96 -28.86
C GLU A 768 -21.76 -7.18 -27.42
N TYR A 769 -21.73 -8.44 -26.97
CA TYR A 769 -21.24 -8.85 -25.65
C TYR A 769 -20.41 -10.14 -25.72
N LEU A 770 -19.35 -10.22 -24.92
CA LEU A 770 -18.47 -11.38 -24.81
C LEU A 770 -18.20 -11.73 -23.34
N LYS A 771 -18.74 -12.86 -22.86
CA LYS A 771 -18.39 -13.44 -21.56
C LYS A 771 -17.10 -14.24 -21.70
N TRP A 772 -15.98 -13.67 -21.24
CA TRP A 772 -14.68 -14.35 -21.19
C TRP A 772 -14.55 -15.08 -19.87
N ASP A 773 -14.59 -16.40 -19.89
CA ASP A 773 -14.55 -17.28 -18.71
C ASP A 773 -13.19 -17.98 -18.51
N MET A 774 -13.00 -18.60 -17.34
CA MET A 774 -11.85 -19.44 -16.98
C MET A 774 -12.17 -20.31 -15.74
N ASN A 775 -12.38 -21.60 -15.95
CA ASN A 775 -12.93 -22.54 -14.99
C ASN A 775 -11.89 -23.43 -14.28
N ARG A 776 -10.59 -23.09 -14.32
CA ARG A 776 -9.55 -23.75 -13.51
C ARG A 776 -8.33 -22.87 -13.23
N HIS A 777 -7.70 -23.12 -12.08
CA HIS A 777 -6.42 -22.53 -11.70
C HIS A 777 -5.22 -23.18 -12.43
N LEU A 778 -4.09 -22.48 -12.45
CA LEU A 778 -2.85 -22.93 -13.09
C LEU A 778 -2.13 -24.01 -12.27
N THR A 779 -1.62 -25.04 -12.95
CA THR A 779 -0.78 -26.12 -12.39
C THR A 779 0.38 -26.43 -13.35
N GLU A 780 1.39 -27.19 -12.90
CA GLU A 780 2.59 -27.56 -13.67
C GLU A 780 3.25 -26.39 -14.42
N VAL A 781 3.21 -25.18 -13.82
CA VAL A 781 3.57 -23.91 -14.49
C VAL A 781 5.04 -23.88 -14.87
N TYR A 782 5.29 -24.14 -16.15
CA TYR A 782 6.61 -24.22 -16.75
C TYR A 782 6.48 -23.86 -18.23
N GLY A 783 7.24 -22.87 -18.68
CA GLY A 783 7.22 -22.42 -20.07
C GLY A 783 8.24 -23.22 -20.88
N ASN A 784 7.79 -24.17 -21.71
CA ASN A 784 8.72 -25.07 -22.42
C ASN A 784 9.65 -24.36 -23.43
N ASN A 785 9.30 -23.15 -23.87
CA ASN A 785 10.13 -22.29 -24.72
C ASN A 785 10.86 -21.18 -23.93
N VAL A 786 10.80 -21.20 -22.60
CA VAL A 786 11.41 -20.21 -21.70
C VAL A 786 12.75 -20.77 -21.17
N ALA A 787 13.79 -19.94 -21.16
CA ALA A 787 15.11 -20.35 -20.67
C ALA A 787 15.05 -20.76 -19.18
N ALA A 788 15.91 -21.68 -18.77
CA ALA A 788 15.80 -22.37 -17.48
C ALA A 788 15.83 -21.42 -16.28
N GLU A 789 16.64 -20.37 -16.36
CA GLU A 789 16.71 -19.29 -15.38
C GLU A 789 15.40 -18.47 -15.35
N LYS A 790 14.81 -18.19 -16.52
CA LYS A 790 13.60 -17.35 -16.67
C LYS A 790 12.29 -18.05 -16.31
N GLN A 791 12.31 -19.29 -15.81
CA GLN A 791 11.08 -20.04 -15.47
C GLN A 791 10.25 -19.36 -14.36
N GLY A 792 10.88 -18.60 -13.45
CA GLY A 792 10.16 -17.79 -12.45
C GLY A 792 9.39 -16.59 -13.02
N GLU A 793 9.47 -16.34 -14.33
CA GLU A 793 8.74 -15.26 -15.00
C GLU A 793 7.38 -15.74 -15.55
N VAL A 794 7.17 -17.05 -15.66
CA VAL A 794 6.07 -17.64 -16.44
C VAL A 794 4.69 -17.23 -15.93
N PHE A 795 4.47 -17.19 -14.61
CA PHE A 795 3.21 -16.70 -14.02
C PHE A 795 2.89 -15.25 -14.43
N HIS A 796 3.87 -14.35 -14.41
CA HIS A 796 3.67 -12.96 -14.77
C HIS A 796 3.56 -12.78 -16.30
N ARG A 797 4.37 -13.50 -17.08
CA ARG A 797 4.31 -13.49 -18.55
C ARG A 797 2.99 -14.06 -19.09
N TYR A 798 2.41 -15.07 -18.42
CA TYR A 798 1.06 -15.57 -18.67
C TYR A 798 0.04 -14.44 -18.55
N MET A 799 0.00 -13.75 -17.40
CA MET A 799 -0.99 -12.70 -17.11
C MET A 799 -0.83 -11.50 -18.05
N VAL A 800 0.41 -11.09 -18.34
CA VAL A 800 0.75 -10.10 -19.38
C VAL A 800 0.27 -10.54 -20.78
N GLY A 801 0.30 -11.83 -21.09
CA GLY A 801 -0.28 -12.40 -22.31
C GLY A 801 -1.80 -12.25 -22.36
N VAL A 802 -2.50 -12.55 -21.26
CA VAL A 802 -3.96 -12.39 -21.15
C VAL A 802 -4.35 -10.92 -21.36
N TYR A 803 -3.66 -9.98 -20.69
CA TYR A 803 -3.87 -8.54 -20.87
C TYR A 803 -3.53 -8.03 -22.28
N LYS A 804 -2.65 -8.69 -23.04
CA LYS A 804 -2.42 -8.36 -24.46
C LYS A 804 -3.64 -8.73 -25.31
N VAL A 805 -4.17 -9.94 -25.16
CA VAL A 805 -5.31 -10.40 -25.96
C VAL A 805 -6.58 -9.62 -25.61
N LEU A 806 -6.86 -9.38 -24.32
CA LEU A 806 -8.00 -8.55 -23.88
C LEU A 806 -7.93 -7.12 -24.43
N ARG A 807 -6.73 -6.53 -24.50
CA ARG A 807 -6.50 -5.20 -25.11
C ARG A 807 -6.71 -5.22 -26.63
N PHE A 808 -6.23 -6.26 -27.31
CA PHE A 808 -6.46 -6.43 -28.75
C PHE A 808 -7.95 -6.45 -29.08
N LEU A 809 -8.76 -7.21 -28.32
CA LEU A 809 -10.21 -7.21 -28.48
C LEU A 809 -10.82 -5.84 -28.16
N ASN A 810 -10.46 -5.22 -27.03
CA ASN A 810 -10.96 -3.89 -26.64
C ASN A 810 -10.66 -2.79 -27.67
N ALA A 811 -9.54 -2.89 -28.39
CA ALA A 811 -9.15 -1.94 -29.42
C ALA A 811 -9.80 -2.23 -30.79
N LYS A 812 -9.97 -3.51 -31.15
CA LYS A 812 -10.52 -3.92 -32.45
C LYS A 812 -12.04 -3.98 -32.50
N PHE A 813 -12.67 -4.33 -31.38
CA PHE A 813 -14.11 -4.45 -31.20
C PHE A 813 -14.60 -3.52 -30.07
N PRO A 814 -14.44 -2.18 -30.21
CA PRO A 814 -14.74 -1.25 -29.12
C PRO A 814 -16.21 -1.23 -28.70
N ASN A 815 -17.13 -1.66 -29.58
CA ASN A 815 -18.55 -1.78 -29.29
C ASN A 815 -18.91 -3.06 -28.52
N VAL A 816 -18.00 -4.04 -28.43
CA VAL A 816 -18.24 -5.27 -27.66
C VAL A 816 -17.94 -5.01 -26.19
N ARG A 817 -18.95 -5.20 -25.33
CA ARG A 817 -18.75 -5.26 -23.88
C ARG A 817 -18.19 -6.62 -23.52
N ILE A 818 -16.96 -6.67 -23.00
CA ILE A 818 -16.35 -7.91 -22.53
C ILE A 818 -16.63 -8.00 -21.03
N GLU A 819 -17.31 -9.05 -20.58
CA GLU A 819 -17.47 -9.36 -19.16
C GLU A 819 -16.49 -10.47 -18.77
N THR A 820 -15.68 -10.23 -17.73
CA THR A 820 -14.73 -11.27 -17.27
C THR A 820 -15.34 -12.14 -16.18
N CYS A 821 -15.35 -13.46 -16.42
CA CYS A 821 -15.78 -14.51 -15.51
C CYS A 821 -14.60 -15.46 -15.22
N SER A 822 -14.60 -16.14 -14.07
CA SER A 822 -13.68 -17.24 -13.81
C SER A 822 -14.39 -18.28 -12.95
N GLY A 823 -15.32 -19.02 -13.55
CA GLY A 823 -16.23 -19.91 -12.82
C GLY A 823 -17.07 -19.18 -11.77
N GLY A 824 -17.48 -17.95 -12.07
CA GLY A 824 -17.93 -16.97 -11.07
C GLY A 824 -16.85 -15.91 -10.82
N GLY A 825 -16.69 -15.51 -9.56
CA GLY A 825 -15.89 -14.36 -9.13
C GLY A 825 -14.37 -14.59 -9.00
N GLY A 826 -13.82 -15.63 -9.64
CA GLY A 826 -12.45 -16.14 -9.45
C GLY A 826 -11.26 -15.25 -9.82
N GLY A 827 -11.48 -13.96 -10.07
CA GLY A 827 -10.43 -12.94 -10.20
C GLY A 827 -9.93 -12.71 -11.62
N ARG A 828 -10.59 -11.79 -12.34
CA ARG A 828 -10.16 -11.29 -13.67
C ARG A 828 -10.28 -9.78 -13.89
N GLY A 829 -11.07 -9.08 -13.08
CA GLY A 829 -11.10 -7.61 -13.10
C GLY A 829 -9.71 -7.01 -12.89
N GLY A 830 -9.44 -5.90 -13.58
CA GLY A 830 -8.12 -5.25 -13.55
C GLY A 830 -7.79 -4.57 -12.22
N GLY A 831 -8.80 -4.04 -11.51
CA GLY A 831 -8.65 -3.28 -10.25
C GLY A 831 -9.35 -3.92 -9.07
N GLY A 832 -9.02 -5.17 -8.75
CA GLY A 832 -9.51 -5.92 -7.59
C GLY A 832 -11.00 -6.32 -7.58
N GLY A 833 -11.86 -5.58 -8.27
CA GLY A 833 -13.28 -5.90 -8.48
C GLY A 833 -13.46 -7.22 -9.21
N GLY A 834 -13.65 -8.30 -8.45
CA GLY A 834 -13.90 -9.67 -8.96
C GLY A 834 -15.36 -9.93 -9.37
N GLY A 835 -16.10 -8.89 -9.74
CA GLY A 835 -17.42 -8.98 -10.37
C GLY A 835 -17.31 -8.44 -11.81
N GLY A 836 -18.16 -8.93 -12.71
CA GLY A 836 -18.08 -8.62 -14.14
C GLY A 836 -18.14 -7.12 -14.46
N GLY A 837 -17.21 -6.66 -15.32
CA GLY A 837 -17.10 -5.29 -15.81
C GLY A 837 -16.20 -5.19 -17.03
#